data_AF-A0A158Q9M1-F1
#
_entry.id   AF-A0A158Q9M1-F1
#
_cell.length_a   1.000
_cell.length_b   1.000
_cell.length_c   1.000
_cell.angle_alpha   90.00
_cell.angle_beta   90.00
_cell.angle_gamma   90.00
#
_symmetry.space_group_name_H-M   'P 1'
#
loop_
_entity.id
_entity.type
_entity.pdbx_description
1 polymer ?
#
loop_
_entity_poly.entity_id
_entity_poly.type
_entity_poly.pdbx_seq_one_letter_code
_entity_poly.pdbx_strand_id
1 'polypeptide(L)'
;MELNAGVDVSLGEKTLLPNSRPGGDSSTKSEDDENAAKSPLFATTLLFNDFHRDLIHFVAFDFHGRRMATVSSDSMICIWEIGTNGAVTKSACWKGHGGPVWKIQWAHPEFGQILATCSFDRNVTIWEEAAKTDLDEATRLKPGEKFEKRQWKKAGYLVDTLKDNVIDIKFAPRHLGLMIATCSAQGVLRTYEAPDIMNLSQWNLREEVRLFETRCSTISWSTNRLTRPLIAACSDEINIKGPSIGIVEYHENFRQIFFLVYFRKWQPVNAPVFEEPCAVSDVAFAPSVGRLYHVLAVAARNVYVYKMTIKDNSKESDVDSVSPSNYVIELLDVLKTSVPTFVQVCLFLTELAVSSVLWRLSWNITGTVLSVASSDGNIRIWKASFMKKWVLIGTIKTTDTGKVRSDDSTTISLSALAKQNGERNGGIACEASCIFQSRTFFLLFGMITVFLCSFEVKNLDALYDSLFYVCQDGEGSLFFVCSVFISNSDFGLVGGDAVALNSGMAAVSPVCSELDKLVDTWLKWDKNEKTRKEIEELLDKGNTTELCSLMCGKLVFGTAGVRARMGPGFKRLNDLTILMLTHGFAVHLKEFYKRDNIQVAIGYDGRHNSQRWGMLAANVFVCNGIKAYVFSEVCPTPFALLDVHEEEIIRIAFESPEPKPEYWDLSELKRKPLFKSADIVIEQYYEDEQLLSRHKCLNQKCPIKFTYSAFHGVGLKYALQLLQKFGFASGNVVVVKEQAYPDPNFPTVSSPNPEEGRKVLQLSIETADKNNSTVILANDPDADRFQLAEKQPDGEWHVFTGNEMGTLLTWWVWKCWKEENPNKEPSDVYILNSAVSSSIVRTIAAKEGFKNELTLTGFKWMGNKADELEKQDKKVLLAWEESIGFMLGHPRDKDGVTAAAVFAEVASFLNSQGLTLKKQLFSIYNQYGFHLARSSYWFVPSPDVTKKIFGKLRKDMKFPSAIGKYKVKYVRDLTIGYDNEQPGNKPVLPLSKSSEMMTFTFADGSLATVRASGTEPKLKYYIELKTGPGKDERLA
;
A
#
# COMPACT_ATOMS: atom_id res chain seq x y z
N MET A 1 -56.93 -39.69 26.68
CA MET A 1 -57.07 -38.30 26.22
C MET A 1 -55.81 -37.91 25.45
N GLU A 2 -55.35 -38.66 24.43
CA GLU A 2 -55.98 -39.22 23.20
C GLU A 2 -56.07 -38.18 22.07
N LEU A 3 -55.52 -38.38 20.86
CA LEU A 3 -54.96 -39.55 20.16
C LEU A 3 -53.89 -39.03 19.15
N ASN A 4 -52.67 -39.59 19.10
CA ASN A 4 -52.21 -40.71 18.23
C ASN A 4 -52.41 -40.45 16.73
N ALA A 5 -51.50 -40.71 15.78
CA ALA A 5 -50.43 -41.72 15.64
C ALA A 5 -49.42 -41.18 14.56
N GLY A 6 -48.17 -41.59 14.40
CA GLY A 6 -47.60 -42.93 14.53
C GLY A 6 -47.88 -43.77 13.30
N VAL A 7 -47.12 -43.65 12.20
CA VAL A 7 -47.01 -44.70 11.18
C VAL A 7 -45.59 -44.73 10.60
N ASP A 8 -44.86 -45.75 11.02
CA ASP A 8 -43.72 -46.37 10.37
C ASP A 8 -44.23 -47.37 9.29
N VAL A 9 -43.34 -48.07 8.58
CA VAL A 9 -43.57 -49.28 7.76
C VAL A 9 -43.63 -49.08 6.23
N SER A 10 -42.43 -49.14 5.62
CA SER A 10 -41.91 -50.20 4.72
C SER A 10 -42.72 -50.80 3.54
N LEU A 11 -41.91 -51.29 2.58
CA LEU A 11 -42.08 -52.42 1.65
C LEU A 11 -42.76 -52.17 0.29
N GLY A 12 -42.07 -52.64 -0.75
CA GLY A 12 -42.59 -52.72 -2.11
C GLY A 12 -41.55 -53.10 -3.16
N GLU A 13 -40.97 -54.29 -3.03
CA GLU A 13 -40.17 -54.97 -4.06
C GLU A 13 -40.87 -54.99 -5.44
N LYS A 14 -40.08 -55.00 -6.52
CA LYS A 14 -40.27 -55.99 -7.59
C LYS A 14 -38.99 -56.23 -8.42
N THR A 15 -38.60 -57.48 -8.34
CA THR A 15 -37.62 -58.30 -9.05
C THR A 15 -37.77 -58.29 -10.58
N LEU A 16 -36.67 -58.56 -11.30
CA LEU A 16 -36.50 -59.73 -12.20
C LEU A 16 -35.03 -59.84 -12.71
N LEU A 17 -34.40 -60.96 -12.35
CA LEU A 17 -33.15 -61.55 -12.91
C LEU A 17 -33.50 -62.35 -14.21
N PRO A 18 -32.61 -63.13 -14.88
CA PRO A 18 -31.19 -63.52 -14.65
C PRO A 18 -30.33 -63.43 -15.96
N ASN A 19 -29.06 -63.85 -16.16
CA ASN A 19 -28.30 -64.98 -15.62
C ASN A 19 -26.81 -64.97 -16.08
N SER A 20 -26.01 -65.81 -15.40
CA SER A 20 -24.73 -66.47 -15.80
C SER A 20 -23.38 -65.92 -15.29
N ARG A 21 -22.79 -66.70 -14.36
CA ARG A 21 -21.34 -66.84 -14.06
C ARG A 21 -20.82 -68.13 -14.72
N PRO A 22 -19.50 -68.47 -14.68
CA PRO A 22 -18.95 -69.19 -13.52
C PRO A 22 -17.46 -68.95 -13.15
N GLY A 23 -17.14 -69.23 -11.86
CA GLY A 23 -15.85 -69.67 -11.25
C GLY A 23 -14.65 -68.70 -11.25
N GLY A 24 -13.84 -68.55 -10.22
CA GLY A 24 -13.70 -69.23 -8.93
C GLY A 24 -12.22 -69.54 -8.70
N ASP A 25 -11.51 -68.84 -7.80
CA ASP A 25 -10.62 -69.48 -6.82
C ASP A 25 -10.06 -68.52 -5.75
N SER A 26 -9.66 -69.15 -4.68
CA SER A 26 -9.29 -68.74 -3.32
C SER A 26 -7.91 -68.07 -3.15
N SER A 27 -7.77 -67.22 -2.11
CA SER A 27 -6.70 -67.24 -1.08
C SER A 27 -6.41 -65.86 -0.46
N THR A 28 -6.61 -65.80 0.85
CA THR A 28 -5.86 -65.08 1.90
C THR A 28 -4.91 -63.94 1.49
N LYS A 29 -5.29 -62.69 1.82
CA LYS A 29 -4.36 -61.57 1.97
C LYS A 29 -3.75 -61.60 3.38
N SER A 30 -2.42 -61.71 3.45
CA SER A 30 -1.63 -61.38 4.63
C SER A 30 -1.49 -59.87 4.76
N GLU A 31 -1.46 -59.43 6.02
CA GLU A 31 -0.98 -58.13 6.48
C GLU A 31 0.50 -57.91 6.05
N ASP A 32 0.92 -56.64 6.12
CA ASP A 32 2.25 -56.08 5.79
C ASP A 32 2.38 -55.46 4.39
N ASP A 33 1.81 -54.25 4.22
CA ASP A 33 2.45 -53.13 3.50
C ASP A 33 1.54 -51.87 3.53
N GLU A 34 1.35 -51.27 4.70
CA GLU A 34 0.79 -49.91 4.83
C GLU A 34 1.76 -49.01 5.62
N ASN A 35 2.88 -48.66 5.00
CA ASN A 35 3.73 -47.57 5.49
C ASN A 35 4.57 -46.95 4.35
N ALA A 36 3.90 -46.31 3.39
CA ALA A 36 4.56 -45.40 2.45
C ALA A 36 3.59 -44.42 1.79
N ALA A 37 3.17 -43.38 2.52
CA ALA A 37 2.62 -42.17 1.92
C ALA A 37 3.10 -40.91 2.69
N LYS A 38 4.42 -40.68 2.69
CA LYS A 38 4.98 -39.35 2.93
C LYS A 38 4.73 -38.49 1.69
N SER A 39 3.98 -37.41 1.83
CA SER A 39 3.80 -36.39 0.79
C SER A 39 5.15 -35.69 0.48
N PRO A 40 5.54 -35.53 -0.79
CA PRO A 40 6.82 -34.94 -1.15
C PRO A 40 6.75 -33.41 -1.06
N LEU A 41 7.69 -32.80 -0.33
CA LEU A 41 7.81 -31.34 -0.13
C LEU A 41 8.45 -30.59 -1.31
N PHE A 42 8.78 -31.28 -2.40
CA PHE A 42 9.13 -30.67 -3.66
C PHE A 42 8.64 -31.61 -4.76
N ALA A 43 7.76 -31.12 -5.63
CA ALA A 43 7.44 -31.75 -6.90
C ALA A 43 7.66 -30.68 -7.98
N THR A 44 8.86 -30.64 -8.55
CA THR A 44 9.12 -29.81 -9.74
C THR A 44 8.74 -30.66 -10.94
N THR A 45 7.52 -30.47 -11.47
CA THR A 45 7.15 -31.02 -12.77
C THR A 45 7.90 -30.23 -13.84
N LEU A 46 9.10 -30.69 -14.18
CA LEU A 46 9.95 -30.10 -15.21
C LEU A 46 9.60 -30.78 -16.54
N LEU A 47 8.75 -30.13 -17.33
CA LEU A 47 8.45 -30.48 -18.73
C LEU A 47 8.54 -29.20 -19.58
N PHE A 48 9.76 -28.74 -19.84
CA PHE A 48 10.07 -27.76 -20.89
C PHE A 48 10.86 -28.43 -22.01
N ASN A 49 10.18 -29.24 -22.81
CA ASN A 49 10.62 -29.64 -24.15
C ASN A 49 9.62 -28.93 -25.09
N ASP A 50 9.95 -27.92 -25.91
CA ASP A 50 10.57 -28.13 -27.24
C ASP A 50 10.82 -26.79 -28.02
N PHE A 51 11.25 -25.67 -27.39
CA PHE A 51 11.16 -24.36 -28.10
C PHE A 51 12.45 -23.59 -28.39
N HIS A 52 13.46 -23.56 -27.50
CA HIS A 52 14.76 -22.98 -27.86
C HIS A 52 15.64 -24.03 -28.52
N ARG A 53 16.21 -23.69 -29.67
CA ARG A 53 17.06 -24.60 -30.45
C ARG A 53 18.50 -24.64 -29.93
N ASP A 54 18.88 -23.67 -29.10
CA ASP A 54 20.25 -23.53 -28.57
C ASP A 54 20.28 -23.08 -27.08
N LEU A 55 21.47 -22.79 -26.55
CA LEU A 55 21.72 -22.38 -25.16
C LEU A 55 20.86 -21.19 -24.74
N ILE A 56 20.28 -21.23 -23.54
CA ILE A 56 19.61 -20.08 -22.94
C ILE A 56 20.67 -19.29 -22.17
N HIS A 57 20.85 -18.01 -22.50
CA HIS A 57 21.86 -17.16 -21.89
C HIS A 57 21.33 -16.38 -20.69
N PHE A 58 20.05 -15.98 -20.72
CA PHE A 58 19.46 -15.20 -19.66
C PHE A 58 17.95 -15.42 -19.54
N VAL A 59 17.48 -15.27 -18.32
CA VAL A 59 16.07 -15.36 -17.94
C VAL A 59 15.75 -14.14 -17.09
N ALA A 60 14.69 -13.42 -17.44
CA ALA A 60 14.21 -12.28 -16.67
C ALA A 60 12.71 -12.39 -16.44
N PHE A 61 12.28 -12.22 -15.20
CA PHE A 61 10.86 -12.16 -14.88
C PHE A 61 10.35 -10.73 -14.97
N ASP A 62 9.07 -10.60 -15.30
CA ASP A 62 8.40 -9.32 -15.20
C ASP A 62 8.31 -8.87 -13.72
N PHE A 63 8.03 -7.59 -13.52
CA PHE A 63 8.00 -6.99 -12.18
C PHE A 63 7.07 -7.72 -11.19
N HIS A 64 6.04 -8.40 -11.70
CA HIS A 64 5.05 -9.10 -10.89
C HIS A 64 5.33 -10.61 -10.73
N GLY A 65 6.38 -11.16 -11.36
CA GLY A 65 6.68 -12.58 -11.35
C GLY A 65 5.65 -13.46 -12.08
N ARG A 66 4.76 -12.87 -12.88
CA ARG A 66 3.68 -13.58 -13.60
C ARG A 66 4.11 -14.00 -15.00
N ARG A 67 5.13 -13.34 -15.55
CA ARG A 67 5.72 -13.67 -16.85
C ARG A 67 7.22 -13.82 -16.73
N MET A 68 7.74 -14.70 -17.56
CA MET A 68 9.16 -14.97 -17.72
C MET A 68 9.55 -14.68 -19.17
N ALA A 69 10.71 -14.06 -19.37
CA ALA A 69 11.31 -13.86 -20.68
C ALA A 69 12.62 -14.63 -20.75
N THR A 70 12.85 -15.35 -21.85
CA THR A 70 14.06 -16.14 -22.08
C THR A 70 14.71 -15.73 -23.40
N VAL A 71 16.04 -15.71 -23.41
CA VAL A 71 16.85 -15.40 -24.59
C VAL A 71 17.93 -16.44 -24.81
N SER A 72 18.25 -16.72 -26.07
CA SER A 72 19.09 -17.85 -26.45
C SER A 72 20.06 -17.52 -27.59
N SER A 73 21.09 -18.38 -27.76
CA SER A 73 22.02 -18.35 -28.88
C SER A 73 21.33 -18.55 -30.24
N ASP A 74 20.14 -19.16 -30.25
CA ASP A 74 19.31 -19.32 -31.46
C ASP A 74 18.71 -18.01 -32.01
N SER A 75 19.07 -16.87 -31.40
CA SER A 75 18.58 -15.52 -31.71
C SER A 75 17.10 -15.27 -31.39
N MET A 76 16.45 -16.21 -30.70
CA MET A 76 15.04 -16.10 -30.32
C MET A 76 14.86 -15.47 -28.94
N ILE A 77 13.75 -14.74 -28.82
CA ILE A 77 13.22 -14.23 -27.56
C ILE A 77 11.87 -14.91 -27.37
N CYS A 78 11.68 -15.60 -26.26
CA CYS A 78 10.39 -16.20 -25.90
C CYS A 78 9.86 -15.61 -24.58
N ILE A 79 8.54 -15.40 -24.53
CA ILE A 79 7.79 -14.92 -23.35
C ILE A 79 6.84 -16.02 -22.90
N TRP A 80 6.84 -16.27 -21.60
CA TRP A 80 6.11 -17.34 -20.94
C TRP A 80 5.21 -16.74 -19.87
N GLU A 81 3.95 -17.15 -19.85
CA GLU A 81 2.97 -16.82 -18.80
C GLU A 81 2.94 -17.95 -17.77
N ILE A 82 2.87 -17.57 -16.50
CA ILE A 82 2.86 -18.50 -15.37
C ILE A 82 1.46 -18.49 -14.78
N GLY A 83 0.74 -19.60 -14.93
CA GLY A 83 -0.60 -19.79 -14.41
C GLY A 83 -0.61 -19.93 -12.89
N THR A 84 -1.79 -19.75 -12.29
CA THR A 84 -2.00 -19.86 -10.83
C THR A 84 -1.70 -21.25 -10.27
N ASN A 85 -1.72 -22.28 -11.11
CA ASN A 85 -1.34 -23.66 -10.80
C ASN A 85 0.15 -23.96 -11.03
N GLY A 86 0.97 -22.94 -11.34
CA GLY A 86 2.38 -23.10 -11.71
C GLY A 86 2.62 -23.62 -13.13
N ALA A 87 1.56 -23.86 -13.92
CA ALA A 87 1.71 -24.25 -15.32
C ALA A 87 2.26 -23.07 -16.12
N VAL A 88 3.32 -23.32 -16.89
CA VAL A 88 3.96 -22.29 -17.70
C VAL A 88 3.58 -22.47 -19.17
N THR A 89 2.97 -21.44 -19.76
CA THR A 89 2.52 -21.45 -21.16
C THR A 89 3.31 -20.43 -21.97
N LYS A 90 3.70 -20.77 -23.21
CA LYS A 90 4.42 -19.84 -24.08
C LYS A 90 3.44 -18.84 -24.70
N SER A 91 3.55 -17.58 -24.34
CA SER A 91 2.69 -16.48 -24.80
C SER A 91 3.17 -15.89 -26.14
N ALA A 92 4.48 -15.71 -26.29
CA ALA A 92 5.08 -15.22 -27.53
C ALA A 92 6.46 -15.83 -27.77
N CYS A 93 6.86 -15.98 -29.03
CA CYS A 93 8.27 -16.21 -29.36
C CYS A 93 8.59 -15.73 -30.76
N TRP A 94 9.67 -14.96 -30.91
CA TRP A 94 10.08 -14.35 -32.18
C TRP A 94 11.59 -14.27 -32.29
N LYS A 95 12.09 -14.12 -33.52
CA LYS A 95 13.51 -13.84 -33.76
C LYS A 95 13.79 -12.38 -33.47
N GLY A 96 14.59 -12.12 -32.44
CA GLY A 96 14.83 -10.76 -31.96
C GLY A 96 15.98 -10.05 -32.66
N HIS A 97 17.05 -10.79 -32.93
CA HIS A 97 18.34 -10.24 -33.34
C HIS A 97 18.96 -11.03 -34.50
N GLY A 98 20.01 -10.47 -35.10
CA GLY A 98 20.79 -11.10 -36.17
C GLY A 98 21.76 -12.18 -35.69
N GLY A 99 21.97 -12.30 -34.38
CA GLY A 99 22.84 -13.28 -33.75
C GLY A 99 22.42 -13.60 -32.30
N PRO A 100 23.27 -14.33 -31.55
CA PRO A 100 23.01 -14.73 -30.16
C PRO A 100 22.57 -13.56 -29.28
N VAL A 101 21.52 -13.77 -28.48
CA VAL A 101 21.00 -12.75 -27.55
C VAL A 101 21.51 -13.05 -26.15
N TRP A 102 22.29 -12.12 -25.59
CA TRP A 102 23.02 -12.33 -24.34
C TRP A 102 22.17 -12.01 -23.10
N LYS A 103 21.42 -10.90 -23.13
CA LYS A 103 20.63 -10.42 -21.99
C LYS A 103 19.26 -9.94 -22.41
N ILE A 104 18.35 -10.01 -21.45
CA ILE A 104 17.00 -9.45 -21.50
C ILE A 104 16.67 -8.81 -20.16
N GLN A 105 16.01 -7.66 -20.18
CA GLN A 105 15.56 -6.98 -18.98
C GLN A 105 14.19 -6.35 -19.21
N TRP A 106 13.29 -6.50 -18.23
CA TRP A 106 12.01 -5.80 -18.19
C TRP A 106 12.20 -4.39 -17.67
N ALA A 107 11.55 -3.43 -18.33
CA ALA A 107 11.39 -2.10 -17.77
C ALA A 107 10.38 -2.14 -16.60
N HIS A 108 10.42 -1.10 -15.76
CA HIS A 108 9.41 -0.94 -14.73
C HIS A 108 8.02 -0.76 -15.37
N PRO A 109 6.96 -1.41 -14.87
CA PRO A 109 5.64 -1.41 -15.51
C PRO A 109 4.97 -0.03 -15.63
N GLU A 110 5.43 0.97 -14.86
CA GLU A 110 5.03 2.38 -15.00
C GLU A 110 5.31 2.95 -16.39
N PHE A 111 6.33 2.43 -17.10
CA PHE A 111 6.68 2.85 -18.45
C PHE A 111 5.98 2.02 -19.55
N GLY A 112 5.11 1.08 -19.18
CA GLY A 112 4.45 0.15 -20.09
C GLY A 112 5.14 -1.21 -20.17
N GLN A 113 4.68 -2.05 -21.10
CA GLN A 113 5.19 -3.41 -21.30
C GLN A 113 6.39 -3.39 -22.25
N ILE A 114 7.52 -2.95 -21.70
CA ILE A 114 8.77 -2.74 -22.43
C ILE A 114 9.82 -3.76 -22.01
N LEU A 115 10.52 -4.31 -23.02
CA LEU A 115 11.69 -5.16 -22.85
C LEU A 115 12.89 -4.54 -23.55
N ALA A 116 14.08 -4.71 -22.99
CA ALA A 116 15.33 -4.46 -23.68
C ALA A 116 16.11 -5.75 -23.83
N THR A 117 16.73 -5.96 -24.99
CA THR A 117 17.62 -7.10 -25.25
C THR A 117 18.92 -6.64 -25.86
N CYS A 118 20.05 -7.24 -25.48
CA CYS A 118 21.33 -7.03 -26.14
C CYS A 118 21.85 -8.32 -26.77
N SER A 119 22.57 -8.18 -27.87
CA SER A 119 23.01 -9.30 -28.70
C SER A 119 24.43 -9.10 -29.21
N PHE A 120 25.01 -10.20 -29.68
CA PHE A 120 26.25 -10.21 -30.46
C PHE A 120 26.17 -9.41 -31.77
N ASP A 121 24.96 -9.07 -32.22
CA ASP A 121 24.78 -8.17 -33.37
C ASP A 121 25.14 -6.69 -33.08
N ARG A 122 25.64 -6.40 -31.86
CA ARG A 122 26.09 -5.10 -31.36
C ARG A 122 24.99 -4.10 -31.06
N ASN A 123 23.73 -4.50 -31.14
CA ASN A 123 22.61 -3.63 -30.88
C ASN A 123 21.93 -3.97 -29.55
N VAL A 124 21.41 -2.94 -28.89
CA VAL A 124 20.35 -3.11 -27.90
C VAL A 124 19.03 -2.82 -28.59
N THR A 125 18.10 -3.78 -28.58
CA THR A 125 16.76 -3.58 -29.14
C THR A 125 15.76 -3.38 -28.01
N ILE A 126 14.90 -2.36 -28.17
CA ILE A 126 13.77 -2.09 -27.28
C ILE A 126 12.51 -2.67 -27.94
N TRP A 127 11.76 -3.47 -27.17
CA TRP A 127 10.53 -4.12 -27.60
C TRP A 127 9.35 -3.57 -26.80
N GLU A 128 8.21 -3.44 -27.47
CA GLU A 128 6.94 -3.02 -26.88
C GLU A 128 5.88 -4.08 -27.19
N GLU A 129 5.10 -4.47 -26.18
CA GLU A 129 3.96 -5.37 -26.34
C GLU A 129 2.76 -4.58 -26.91
N ALA A 130 2.30 -4.95 -28.09
CA ALA A 130 1.11 -4.37 -28.73
C ALA A 130 -0.02 -5.40 -28.84
N ALA A 131 -1.26 -4.95 -28.67
CA ALA A 131 -2.44 -5.76 -28.96
C ALA A 131 -2.63 -5.85 -30.48
N LYS A 132 -2.74 -7.07 -31.02
CA LYS A 132 -3.03 -7.29 -32.44
C LYS A 132 -4.51 -6.96 -32.70
N THR A 133 -4.78 -5.89 -33.43
CA THR A 133 -6.10 -5.67 -34.06
C THR A 133 -6.02 -6.19 -35.49
N ASP A 134 -6.25 -7.48 -35.69
CA ASP A 134 -6.48 -7.99 -37.05
C ASP A 134 -7.91 -7.67 -37.46
N LEU A 135 -8.07 -6.71 -38.37
CA LEU A 135 -9.34 -6.42 -39.04
C LEU A 135 -9.73 -7.49 -40.08
N ASP A 136 -8.81 -8.37 -40.48
CA ASP A 136 -9.00 -9.25 -41.65
C ASP A 136 -9.26 -10.74 -41.35
N GLU A 137 -9.05 -11.23 -40.13
CA GLU A 137 -9.32 -12.65 -39.77
C GLU A 137 -10.63 -12.88 -39.00
N ALA A 138 -11.39 -11.81 -38.71
CA ALA A 138 -12.64 -11.87 -37.96
C ALA A 138 -13.79 -12.63 -38.67
N THR A 139 -13.62 -13.03 -39.92
CA THR A 139 -14.64 -13.72 -40.72
C THR A 139 -14.55 -15.25 -40.69
N ARG A 140 -13.58 -15.85 -39.98
CA ARG A 140 -13.38 -17.32 -39.98
C ARG A 140 -13.38 -18.03 -38.62
N LEU A 141 -13.69 -17.35 -37.51
CA LEU A 141 -13.69 -17.98 -36.18
C LEU A 141 -15.11 -18.31 -35.68
N LYS A 142 -15.28 -19.55 -35.18
CA LYS A 142 -16.53 -20.02 -34.59
C LYS A 142 -16.80 -19.33 -33.23
N PRO A 143 -18.06 -19.17 -32.81
CA PRO A 143 -18.40 -18.59 -31.52
C PRO A 143 -17.87 -19.49 -30.38
N GLY A 144 -16.88 -19.02 -29.62
CA GLY A 144 -16.38 -19.71 -28.43
C GLY A 144 -14.86 -19.69 -28.22
N GLU A 145 -14.06 -19.42 -29.24
CA GLU A 145 -12.60 -19.32 -29.09
C GLU A 145 -12.13 -17.87 -29.28
N LYS A 146 -11.62 -17.25 -28.21
CA LYS A 146 -10.81 -16.04 -28.28
C LYS A 146 -9.40 -16.35 -27.79
N PHE A 147 -8.46 -16.50 -28.73
CA PHE A 147 -7.05 -16.29 -28.43
C PHE A 147 -6.67 -14.90 -28.96
N GLU A 148 -6.66 -13.89 -28.08
CA GLU A 148 -5.97 -12.63 -28.36
C GLU A 148 -4.45 -12.93 -28.39
N LYS A 149 -3.89 -13.22 -29.56
CA LYS A 149 -2.43 -13.32 -29.72
C LYS A 149 -1.81 -11.94 -29.55
N ARG A 150 -1.17 -11.70 -28.41
CA ARG A 150 -0.37 -10.49 -28.13
C ARG A 150 0.90 -10.53 -28.99
N GLN A 151 1.28 -9.39 -29.59
CA GLN A 151 2.44 -9.32 -30.48
C GLN A 151 3.48 -8.34 -29.93
N TRP A 152 4.74 -8.76 -29.90
CA TRP A 152 5.87 -7.91 -29.55
C TRP A 152 6.41 -7.26 -30.83
N LYS A 153 6.51 -5.93 -30.82
CA LYS A 153 7.08 -5.14 -31.92
C LYS A 153 8.39 -4.50 -31.47
N LYS A 154 9.31 -4.33 -32.42
CA LYS A 154 10.54 -3.55 -32.21
C LYS A 154 10.17 -2.07 -32.13
N ALA A 155 10.39 -1.45 -30.98
CA ALA A 155 10.01 -0.08 -30.69
C ALA A 155 11.16 0.91 -30.90
N GLY A 156 12.40 0.48 -30.63
CA GLY A 156 13.61 1.27 -30.83
C GLY A 156 14.87 0.42 -30.85
N TYR A 157 16.02 1.01 -31.16
CA TYR A 157 17.32 0.36 -31.03
C TYR A 157 18.39 1.37 -30.61
N LEU A 158 19.33 0.93 -29.79
CA LEU A 158 20.50 1.68 -29.35
C LEU A 158 21.70 1.11 -30.09
N VAL A 159 22.43 1.96 -30.78
CA VAL A 159 23.67 1.61 -31.48
C VAL A 159 24.84 2.09 -30.64
N ASP A 160 25.80 1.21 -30.41
CA ASP A 160 27.10 1.61 -29.88
C ASP A 160 27.82 2.45 -30.93
N THR A 161 28.18 3.70 -30.59
CA THR A 161 28.93 4.62 -31.45
C THR A 161 30.27 4.06 -31.90
N LEU A 162 30.86 3.16 -31.12
CA LEU A 162 32.12 2.46 -31.43
C LEU A 162 31.92 1.14 -32.18
N LYS A 163 30.67 0.72 -32.44
CA LYS A 163 30.31 -0.56 -33.07
C LYS A 163 30.90 -1.78 -32.35
N ASP A 164 30.90 -1.74 -31.03
CA ASP A 164 31.34 -2.84 -30.16
C ASP A 164 30.18 -3.65 -29.59
N ASN A 165 30.49 -4.84 -29.06
CA ASN A 165 29.51 -5.74 -28.47
C ASN A 165 29.03 -5.21 -27.10
N VAL A 166 27.71 -5.10 -26.94
CA VAL A 166 27.06 -4.78 -25.66
C VAL A 166 26.87 -6.05 -24.85
N ILE A 167 27.47 -6.11 -23.66
CA ILE A 167 27.56 -7.32 -22.83
C ILE A 167 26.41 -7.38 -21.81
N ASP A 168 26.10 -6.27 -21.15
CA ASP A 168 25.03 -6.19 -20.15
C ASP A 168 24.17 -4.93 -20.33
N ILE A 169 22.92 -5.06 -19.89
CA ILE A 169 21.92 -3.99 -19.95
C ILE A 169 21.10 -3.97 -18.65
N LYS A 170 20.88 -2.78 -18.09
CA LYS A 170 20.04 -2.59 -16.91
C LYS A 170 19.25 -1.30 -16.97
N PHE A 171 17.93 -1.42 -16.84
CA PHE A 171 17.08 -0.25 -16.63
C PHE A 171 17.40 0.42 -15.30
N ALA A 172 17.38 1.74 -15.32
CA ALA A 172 17.52 2.56 -14.13
C ALA A 172 16.31 2.38 -13.19
N PRO A 173 16.47 2.66 -11.89
CA PRO A 173 15.34 2.81 -10.97
C PRO A 173 14.31 3.81 -11.51
N ARG A 174 13.01 3.52 -11.33
CA ARG A 174 11.89 4.28 -11.92
C ARG A 174 11.91 5.80 -11.67
N HIS A 175 12.51 6.24 -10.56
CA HIS A 175 12.59 7.66 -10.19
C HIS A 175 13.55 8.47 -11.08
N LEU A 176 14.43 7.82 -11.83
CA LEU A 176 15.33 8.45 -12.80
C LEU A 176 14.72 8.53 -14.21
N GLY A 177 13.44 8.18 -14.36
CA GLY A 177 12.76 8.10 -15.65
C GLY A 177 13.10 6.81 -16.42
N LEU A 178 12.68 6.76 -17.68
CA LEU A 178 12.95 5.63 -18.57
C LEU A 178 14.39 5.73 -19.12
N MET A 179 15.34 5.28 -18.30
CA MET A 179 16.76 5.26 -18.62
C MET A 179 17.31 3.84 -18.58
N ILE A 180 18.29 3.54 -19.43
CA ILE A 180 18.98 2.26 -19.48
C ILE A 180 20.49 2.47 -19.50
N ALA A 181 21.19 1.72 -18.66
CA ALA A 181 22.64 1.61 -18.70
C ALA A 181 23.06 0.40 -19.53
N THR A 182 24.12 0.56 -20.32
CA THR A 182 24.73 -0.50 -21.13
C THR A 182 26.23 -0.55 -20.89
N CYS A 183 26.83 -1.75 -20.91
CA CYS A 183 28.28 -1.90 -20.90
C CYS A 183 28.77 -2.59 -22.16
N SER A 184 29.95 -2.17 -22.61
CA SER A 184 30.59 -2.73 -23.81
C SER A 184 31.84 -3.55 -23.47
N ALA A 185 32.24 -4.35 -24.46
CA ALA A 185 33.50 -5.10 -24.45
C ALA A 185 34.77 -4.22 -24.40
N GLN A 186 34.65 -2.89 -24.52
CA GLN A 186 35.75 -1.90 -24.46
C GLN A 186 35.80 -1.11 -23.14
N GLY A 187 35.13 -1.62 -22.09
CA GLY A 187 35.27 -1.06 -20.74
C GLY A 187 34.45 0.21 -20.52
N VAL A 188 33.51 0.50 -21.42
CA VAL A 188 32.72 1.74 -21.42
C VAL A 188 31.31 1.47 -20.88
N LEU A 189 30.89 2.32 -19.94
CA LEU A 189 29.53 2.43 -19.43
C LEU A 189 28.82 3.57 -20.14
N ARG A 190 27.62 3.31 -20.67
CA ARG A 190 26.76 4.33 -21.28
C ARG A 190 25.41 4.37 -20.63
N THR A 191 24.81 5.55 -20.59
CA THR A 191 23.42 5.73 -20.15
C THR A 191 22.62 6.38 -21.27
N TYR A 192 21.50 5.76 -21.63
CA TYR A 192 20.54 6.26 -22.62
C TYR A 192 19.23 6.57 -21.93
N GLU A 193 18.60 7.69 -22.28
CA GLU A 193 17.30 8.09 -21.75
C GLU A 193 16.30 8.24 -22.89
N ALA A 194 15.11 7.66 -22.72
CA ALA A 194 13.98 7.92 -23.59
C ALA A 194 13.34 9.25 -23.16
N PRO A 195 13.38 10.30 -24.00
CA PRO A 195 12.81 11.60 -23.65
C PRO A 195 11.27 11.56 -23.58
N ASP A 196 10.65 10.63 -24.31
CA ASP A 196 9.21 10.45 -24.37
C ASP A 196 8.88 8.95 -24.35
N ILE A 197 8.15 8.51 -23.32
CA ILE A 197 7.72 7.13 -23.13
C ILE A 197 6.71 6.72 -24.22
N MET A 198 6.00 7.68 -24.81
CA MET A 198 5.06 7.44 -25.91
C MET A 198 5.77 7.22 -27.25
N ASN A 199 7.04 7.63 -27.37
CA ASN A 199 7.86 7.46 -28.56
C ASN A 199 9.18 6.74 -28.25
N LEU A 200 9.08 5.43 -28.04
CA LEU A 200 10.22 4.55 -27.74
C LEU A 200 11.22 4.36 -28.90
N SER A 201 10.97 4.97 -30.06
CA SER A 201 11.90 4.94 -31.20
C SER A 201 13.11 5.85 -31.02
N GLN A 202 13.00 6.85 -30.13
CA GLN A 202 14.05 7.83 -29.88
C GLN A 202 14.64 7.62 -28.47
N TRP A 203 15.96 7.48 -28.43
CA TRP A 203 16.73 7.35 -27.19
C TRP A 203 17.96 8.22 -27.29
N ASN A 204 18.15 9.10 -26.31
CA ASN A 204 19.25 10.03 -26.28
C ASN A 204 20.39 9.44 -25.45
N LEU A 205 21.59 9.37 -26.02
CA LEU A 205 22.80 9.11 -25.25
C LEU A 205 23.01 10.29 -24.29
N ARG A 206 23.03 10.01 -22.98
CA ARG A 206 23.25 11.02 -21.94
C ARG A 206 24.73 11.17 -21.61
N GLU A 207 25.42 10.07 -21.37
CA GLU A 207 26.81 10.07 -20.96
C GLU A 207 27.51 8.78 -21.42
N GLU A 208 28.81 8.92 -21.63
CA GLU A 208 29.75 7.84 -21.91
C GLU A 208 30.92 7.94 -20.91
N VAL A 209 31.08 6.92 -20.05
CA VAL A 209 32.15 6.87 -19.05
C VAL A 209 33.01 5.63 -19.29
N ARG A 210 34.29 5.82 -19.59
CA ARG A 210 35.26 4.72 -19.65
C ARG A 210 35.72 4.38 -18.23
N LEU A 211 35.35 3.19 -17.76
CA LEU A 211 35.70 2.70 -16.42
C LEU A 211 36.89 1.76 -16.43
N PHE A 212 37.04 0.98 -17.50
CA PHE A 212 38.11 0.01 -17.67
C PHE A 212 38.83 0.24 -19.00
N GLU A 213 40.12 -0.10 -19.06
CA GLU A 213 40.88 -0.04 -20.32
C GLU A 213 40.41 -1.10 -21.33
N THR A 214 39.92 -2.23 -20.81
CA THR A 214 39.61 -3.43 -21.61
C THR A 214 38.11 -3.75 -21.61
N ARG A 215 37.58 -4.54 -20.68
CA ARG A 215 36.22 -5.11 -20.76
C ARG A 215 35.37 -4.74 -19.56
N CYS A 216 34.09 -4.42 -19.78
CA CYS A 216 33.10 -4.23 -18.71
C CYS A 216 32.04 -5.34 -18.80
N SER A 217 31.91 -6.16 -17.75
CA SER A 217 31.16 -7.41 -17.78
C SER A 217 29.73 -7.32 -17.26
N THR A 218 29.51 -6.67 -16.11
CA THR A 218 28.19 -6.52 -15.47
C THR A 218 27.99 -5.10 -14.97
N ILE A 219 26.72 -4.66 -14.95
CA ILE A 219 26.28 -3.39 -14.36
C ILE A 219 25.25 -3.63 -13.24
N SER A 220 25.28 -2.80 -12.21
CA SER A 220 24.22 -2.73 -11.20
C SER A 220 23.91 -1.28 -10.81
N TRP A 221 22.62 -0.93 -10.84
CA TRP A 221 22.12 0.34 -10.32
C TRP A 221 21.91 0.28 -8.82
N SER A 222 22.31 1.33 -8.12
CA SER A 222 21.84 1.52 -6.75
C SER A 222 20.38 1.97 -6.76
N THR A 223 19.59 1.41 -5.86
CA THR A 223 18.16 1.74 -5.71
C THR A 223 17.90 2.78 -4.62
N ASN A 224 18.96 3.34 -4.03
CA ASN A 224 18.86 4.35 -2.97
C ASN A 224 18.37 5.68 -3.53
N ARG A 225 17.40 6.28 -2.83
CA ARG A 225 16.79 7.57 -3.18
C ARG A 225 17.30 8.73 -2.32
N LEU A 226 17.97 8.43 -1.21
CA LEU A 226 18.43 9.44 -0.25
C LEU A 226 19.80 10.00 -0.61
N THR A 227 20.51 9.35 -1.54
CA THR A 227 21.82 9.76 -2.04
C THR A 227 21.74 10.02 -3.53
N ARG A 228 22.79 10.62 -4.11
CA ARG A 228 22.88 10.74 -5.57
C ARG A 228 22.87 9.35 -6.23
N PRO A 229 22.35 9.23 -7.46
CA PRO A 229 22.33 7.96 -8.19
C PRO A 229 23.71 7.36 -8.37
N LEU A 230 23.85 6.06 -8.13
CA LEU A 230 25.08 5.31 -8.31
C LEU A 230 24.90 4.17 -9.31
N ILE A 231 25.93 3.93 -10.12
CA ILE A 231 26.07 2.73 -10.95
C ILE A 231 27.39 2.07 -10.60
N ALA A 232 27.35 0.78 -10.27
CA ALA A 232 28.53 -0.06 -10.14
C ALA A 232 28.68 -0.92 -11.39
N ALA A 233 29.92 -1.08 -11.84
CA ALA A 233 30.28 -1.96 -12.92
C ALA A 233 31.55 -2.74 -12.56
N CYS A 234 31.74 -3.89 -13.19
CA CYS A 234 32.92 -4.72 -12.94
C CYS A 234 33.52 -5.26 -14.24
N SER A 235 34.71 -5.84 -14.11
CA SER A 235 35.41 -6.53 -15.19
C SER A 235 35.83 -7.93 -14.77
N ASP A 236 35.63 -8.88 -15.68
CA ASP A 236 35.95 -10.30 -15.53
C ASP A 236 37.36 -10.65 -16.02
N GLU A 237 38.18 -9.66 -16.38
CA GLU A 237 39.57 -9.88 -16.80
C GLU A 237 40.55 -9.91 -15.62
N ILE A 238 41.52 -10.82 -15.68
CA ILE A 238 42.51 -11.03 -14.61
C ILE A 238 43.67 -10.01 -14.70
N ASN A 239 43.99 -9.52 -15.91
CA ASN A 239 45.19 -8.72 -16.19
C ASN A 239 44.87 -7.23 -16.46
N ILE A 240 43.98 -6.63 -15.68
CA ILE A 240 43.59 -5.22 -15.86
C ILE A 240 44.62 -4.32 -15.21
N LYS A 241 45.05 -3.27 -15.92
CA LYS A 241 45.78 -2.15 -15.32
C LYS A 241 44.76 -1.21 -14.64
N GLY A 242 44.47 -1.44 -13.36
CA GLY A 242 43.52 -0.62 -12.59
C GLY A 242 42.54 -1.43 -11.75
N PRO A 243 41.52 -0.79 -11.16
CA PRO A 243 40.54 -1.46 -10.31
C PRO A 243 39.61 -2.36 -11.13
N SER A 244 39.30 -3.57 -10.63
CA SER A 244 38.33 -4.49 -11.24
C SER A 244 36.86 -4.08 -11.04
N ILE A 245 36.62 -3.03 -10.24
CA ILE A 245 35.30 -2.47 -9.92
C ILE A 245 35.34 -0.96 -10.15
N GLY A 246 34.40 -0.45 -10.92
CA GLY A 246 34.18 0.98 -11.12
C GLY A 246 32.82 1.37 -10.55
N ILE A 247 32.76 2.49 -9.84
CA ILE A 247 31.49 3.07 -9.37
C ILE A 247 31.43 4.50 -9.84
N VAL A 248 30.29 4.90 -10.42
CA VAL A 248 30.01 6.27 -10.84
C VAL A 248 28.83 6.85 -10.09
N GLU A 249 28.93 8.12 -9.73
CA GLU A 249 27.90 8.94 -9.10
C GLU A 249 27.40 9.98 -10.10
N TYR A 250 26.09 10.20 -10.14
CA TYR A 250 25.48 11.21 -10.99
C TYR A 250 25.48 12.56 -10.29
N HIS A 251 26.14 13.55 -10.90
CA HIS A 251 26.22 14.93 -10.40
C HIS A 251 25.43 15.90 -11.29
N GLU A 252 24.67 16.77 -10.64
CA GLU A 252 24.04 17.94 -11.26
C GLU A 252 24.78 19.19 -10.77
N ASN A 253 25.59 19.82 -11.62
CA ASN A 253 26.34 21.02 -11.26
C ASN A 253 25.62 22.28 -11.76
N PHE A 254 25.48 23.26 -10.86
CA PHE A 254 25.08 24.63 -11.18
C PHE A 254 26.34 25.52 -11.14
N ARG A 255 26.81 26.04 -12.27
CA ARG A 255 27.86 27.07 -12.29
C ARG A 255 27.29 28.38 -12.80
N GLN A 256 27.28 29.38 -11.93
CA GLN A 256 26.88 30.74 -12.25
C GLN A 256 28.08 31.51 -12.82
N ILE A 257 28.42 31.30 -14.10
CA ILE A 257 29.41 32.12 -14.81
C ILE A 257 28.82 32.55 -16.15
N PHE A 258 28.31 33.79 -16.23
CA PHE A 258 27.94 34.65 -17.39
C PHE A 258 27.21 34.05 -18.62
N PHE A 259 27.02 32.74 -18.70
CA PHE A 259 26.16 31.97 -19.59
C PHE A 259 25.66 30.77 -18.77
N LEU A 260 24.35 30.59 -18.64
CA LEU A 260 23.76 29.42 -18.00
C LEU A 260 24.13 28.17 -18.81
N VAL A 261 25.16 27.44 -18.38
CA VAL A 261 25.51 26.14 -18.96
C VAL A 261 25.27 25.06 -17.90
N TYR A 262 24.23 24.26 -18.12
CA TYR A 262 23.93 23.08 -17.30
C TYR A 262 24.91 21.96 -17.67
N PHE A 263 25.76 21.55 -16.73
CA PHE A 263 26.59 20.35 -16.89
C PHE A 263 26.05 19.26 -15.96
N ARG A 264 25.39 18.26 -16.55
CA ARG A 264 24.99 17.00 -15.90
C ARG A 264 26.05 15.97 -16.27
N LYS A 265 26.63 15.26 -15.29
CA LYS A 265 27.72 14.31 -15.58
C LYS A 265 27.78 13.16 -14.59
N TRP A 266 28.06 11.96 -15.10
CA TRP A 266 28.47 10.83 -14.28
C TRP A 266 29.97 10.89 -13.98
N GLN A 267 30.34 10.86 -12.71
CA GLN A 267 31.73 10.97 -12.26
C GLN A 267 32.14 9.72 -11.48
N PRO A 268 33.35 9.17 -11.69
CA PRO A 268 33.84 8.04 -10.92
C PRO A 268 34.06 8.44 -9.45
N VAL A 269 33.64 7.56 -8.54
CA VAL A 269 33.88 7.65 -7.09
C VAL A 269 34.81 6.52 -6.66
N ASN A 270 35.27 6.57 -5.41
CA ASN A 270 36.09 5.49 -4.88
C ASN A 270 35.29 4.18 -4.80
N ALA A 271 35.94 3.07 -5.14
CA ALA A 271 35.35 1.73 -5.20
C ALA A 271 36.14 0.75 -4.32
N PRO A 272 35.58 -0.44 -3.98
CA PRO A 272 36.32 -1.46 -3.25
C PRO A 272 37.57 -1.91 -4.04
N VAL A 273 38.70 -2.04 -3.34
CA VAL A 273 39.99 -2.44 -3.92
C VAL A 273 40.41 -3.78 -3.31
N PHE A 274 40.83 -4.72 -4.16
CA PHE A 274 41.42 -5.98 -3.72
C PHE A 274 42.93 -5.82 -3.56
N GLU A 275 43.53 -6.51 -2.58
CA GLU A 275 44.98 -6.51 -2.37
C GLU A 275 45.74 -7.09 -3.59
N GLU A 276 45.13 -8.07 -4.26
CA GLU A 276 45.66 -8.69 -5.48
C GLU A 276 44.67 -8.50 -6.66
N PRO A 277 45.15 -8.33 -7.91
CA PRO A 277 44.30 -8.28 -9.08
C PRO A 277 43.42 -9.54 -9.18
N CYS A 278 42.10 -9.34 -9.17
CA CYS A 278 41.13 -10.42 -9.24
C CYS A 278 40.08 -10.10 -10.30
N ALA A 279 39.74 -11.10 -11.11
CA ALA A 279 38.59 -11.02 -12.00
C ALA A 279 37.30 -10.97 -11.17
N VAL A 280 36.39 -10.08 -11.55
CA VAL A 280 35.07 -9.91 -10.93
C VAL A 280 33.99 -10.23 -11.97
N SER A 281 33.26 -11.31 -11.72
CA SER A 281 32.30 -11.84 -12.67
C SER A 281 30.91 -11.21 -12.57
N ASP A 282 30.53 -10.69 -11.40
CA ASP A 282 29.23 -10.03 -11.20
C ASP A 282 29.28 -9.05 -10.02
N VAL A 283 28.49 -7.97 -10.12
CA VAL A 283 28.27 -7.02 -9.03
C VAL A 283 26.78 -6.75 -8.90
N ALA A 284 26.31 -6.61 -7.65
CA ALA A 284 24.90 -6.33 -7.39
C ALA A 284 24.72 -5.44 -6.16
N PHE A 285 24.17 -4.25 -6.34
CA PHE A 285 23.66 -3.46 -5.23
C PHE A 285 22.44 -4.14 -4.61
N ALA A 286 22.41 -4.20 -3.29
CA ALA A 286 21.23 -4.63 -2.55
C ALA A 286 20.15 -3.54 -2.61
N PRO A 287 18.86 -3.92 -2.67
CA PRO A 287 17.76 -2.98 -2.48
C PRO A 287 17.90 -2.20 -1.17
N SER A 288 17.83 -0.87 -1.21
CA SER A 288 18.02 -0.01 -0.04
C SER A 288 16.69 0.39 0.60
N VAL A 289 15.96 -0.58 1.15
CA VAL A 289 14.69 -0.34 1.85
C VAL A 289 14.97 0.50 3.12
N GLY A 290 14.90 1.82 3.01
CA GLY A 290 15.09 2.78 4.11
C GLY A 290 16.53 2.95 4.63
N ARG A 291 17.54 2.30 4.03
CA ARG A 291 18.93 2.37 4.50
C ARG A 291 19.64 3.66 4.04
N LEU A 292 20.34 4.32 4.96
CA LEU A 292 21.20 5.50 4.69
C LEU A 292 22.57 5.16 4.08
N TYR A 293 22.83 3.87 3.80
CA TYR A 293 24.08 3.38 3.23
C TYR A 293 23.78 2.39 2.10
N HIS A 294 24.73 2.22 1.18
CA HIS A 294 24.62 1.22 0.13
C HIS A 294 25.25 -0.09 0.57
N VAL A 295 24.69 -1.21 0.11
CA VAL A 295 25.31 -2.53 0.25
C VAL A 295 25.58 -3.07 -1.14
N LEU A 296 26.83 -3.48 -1.40
CA LEU A 296 27.28 -3.98 -2.69
C LEU A 296 27.84 -5.40 -2.50
N ALA A 297 27.25 -6.38 -3.18
CA ALA A 297 27.87 -7.70 -3.31
C ALA A 297 28.73 -7.76 -4.57
N VAL A 298 29.89 -8.38 -4.44
CA VAL A 298 30.90 -8.52 -5.51
C VAL A 298 31.27 -9.99 -5.61
N ALA A 299 31.04 -10.59 -6.79
CA ALA A 299 31.40 -11.96 -7.09
C ALA A 299 32.79 -11.99 -7.74
N ALA A 300 33.77 -12.45 -6.97
CA ALA A 300 35.14 -12.66 -7.40
C ALA A 300 35.48 -14.15 -7.18
N ARG A 301 36.65 -14.47 -6.61
CA ARG A 301 36.94 -15.83 -6.12
C ARG A 301 35.95 -16.29 -5.03
N ASN A 302 35.53 -15.36 -4.18
CA ASN A 302 34.48 -15.49 -3.18
C ASN A 302 33.46 -14.36 -3.39
N VAL A 303 32.35 -14.38 -2.64
CA VAL A 303 31.44 -13.23 -2.61
C VAL A 303 31.84 -12.28 -1.49
N TYR A 304 32.12 -11.03 -1.83
CA TYR A 304 32.45 -9.98 -0.86
C TYR A 304 31.24 -9.06 -0.72
N VAL A 305 30.82 -8.80 0.52
CA VAL A 305 29.70 -7.89 0.81
C VAL A 305 30.25 -6.62 1.44
N TYR A 306 30.13 -5.50 0.74
CA TYR A 306 30.61 -4.18 1.19
C TYR A 306 29.46 -3.29 1.61
N LYS A 307 29.72 -2.43 2.60
CA LYS A 307 28.88 -1.30 3.01
C LYS A 307 29.56 -0.01 2.59
N MET A 308 28.83 0.86 1.91
CA MET A 308 29.32 2.17 1.49
C MET A 308 28.50 3.28 2.15
N THR A 309 29.16 4.15 2.91
CA THR A 309 28.52 5.29 3.61
C THR A 309 29.20 6.58 3.18
N ILE A 310 28.47 7.67 3.01
CA ILE A 310 29.07 8.97 2.70
C ILE A 310 29.85 9.46 3.93
N LYS A 311 31.08 9.94 3.74
CA LYS A 311 31.86 10.51 4.83
C LYS A 311 31.33 11.91 5.16
N ASP A 312 30.79 12.11 6.36
CA ASP A 312 30.38 13.43 6.84
C ASP A 312 31.61 14.34 6.98
N ASN A 313 31.79 15.27 6.04
CA ASN A 313 32.69 16.41 6.22
C ASN A 313 31.98 17.46 7.09
N SER A 314 31.70 17.12 8.35
CA SER A 314 31.20 18.05 9.35
C SER A 314 32.33 18.96 9.82
N LYS A 315 32.74 19.89 8.94
CA LYS A 315 33.50 21.14 9.19
C LYS A 315 33.99 21.70 7.84
N GLU A 316 33.09 22.12 6.96
CA GLU A 316 33.38 23.22 6.04
C GLU A 316 32.08 23.70 5.40
N SER A 317 31.80 24.98 5.64
CA SER A 317 30.70 25.76 5.09
C SER A 317 30.99 26.14 3.64
N ASP A 318 30.98 25.17 2.72
CA ASP A 318 31.06 25.45 1.28
C ASP A 318 29.99 24.64 0.52
N VAL A 319 28.92 25.34 0.17
CA VAL A 319 27.78 24.85 -0.62
C VAL A 319 28.16 24.64 -2.10
N ASP A 320 29.42 24.84 -2.48
CA ASP A 320 29.90 24.82 -3.87
C ASP A 320 31.05 23.83 -4.16
N SER A 321 31.20 22.74 -3.39
CA SER A 321 32.21 21.73 -3.74
C SER A 321 31.78 20.86 -4.94
N VAL A 322 32.38 21.13 -6.09
CA VAL A 322 32.22 20.45 -7.41
C VAL A 322 32.79 19.01 -7.42
N SER A 323 33.15 18.45 -6.27
CA SER A 323 33.92 17.19 -6.18
C SER A 323 33.03 15.96 -5.93
N PRO A 324 33.39 14.78 -6.46
CA PRO A 324 32.66 13.53 -6.21
C PRO A 324 32.58 13.19 -4.72
N SER A 325 31.50 12.54 -4.28
CA SER A 325 31.37 12.12 -2.89
C SER A 325 32.46 11.09 -2.53
N ASN A 326 33.04 11.23 -1.35
CA ASN A 326 33.99 10.25 -0.83
C ASN A 326 33.26 9.26 0.08
N TYR A 327 33.23 7.98 -0.32
CA TYR A 327 32.55 6.92 0.41
C TYR A 327 33.49 6.22 1.38
N VAL A 328 33.06 6.03 2.61
CA VAL A 328 33.66 5.06 3.53
C VAL A 328 33.17 3.66 3.12
N ILE A 329 34.08 2.83 2.63
CA ILE A 329 33.80 1.46 2.17
C ILE A 329 34.30 0.47 3.23
N GLU A 330 33.36 -0.24 3.85
CA GLU A 330 33.57 -1.21 4.91
C GLU A 330 33.25 -2.62 4.40
N LEU A 331 34.19 -3.56 4.49
CA LEU A 331 33.92 -4.97 4.19
C LEU A 331 33.09 -5.58 5.34
N LEU A 332 31.86 -5.99 5.04
CA LEU A 332 30.97 -6.61 6.02
C LEU A 332 31.25 -8.10 6.20
N ASP A 333 31.42 -8.84 5.10
CA ASP A 333 31.65 -10.28 5.16
C ASP A 333 32.22 -10.84 3.85
N VAL A 334 32.84 -12.03 3.93
CA VAL A 334 33.38 -12.79 2.79
C VAL A 334 32.75 -14.17 2.77
N LEU A 335 31.85 -14.40 1.82
CA LEU A 335 31.11 -15.65 1.68
C LEU A 335 31.96 -16.63 0.88
N LYS A 336 32.58 -17.58 1.59
CA LYS A 336 33.42 -18.61 1.00
C LYS A 336 32.57 -19.62 0.24
N THR A 337 32.80 -19.74 -1.07
CA THR A 337 32.03 -20.63 -1.97
C THR A 337 32.76 -21.92 -2.31
N SER A 338 34.07 -21.99 -2.08
CA SER A 338 34.88 -23.20 -2.26
C SER A 338 34.65 -24.20 -1.12
N VAL A 339 34.30 -25.45 -1.46
CA VAL A 339 34.34 -26.57 -0.51
C VAL A 339 35.72 -27.21 -0.60
N PRO A 340 36.46 -27.40 0.51
CA PRO A 340 37.68 -28.21 0.48
C PRO A 340 37.26 -29.67 0.27
N THR A 341 37.33 -30.18 -0.96
CA THR A 341 37.10 -31.61 -1.23
C THR A 341 38.37 -32.41 -0.95
N PHE A 342 38.20 -33.63 -0.43
CA PHE A 342 39.29 -34.57 -0.10
C PHE A 342 40.25 -34.87 -1.28
N VAL A 343 39.85 -34.57 -2.53
CA VAL A 343 40.68 -34.69 -3.73
C VAL A 343 41.86 -33.68 -3.73
N GLN A 344 41.76 -32.57 -2.98
CA GLN A 344 42.87 -31.61 -2.83
C GLN A 344 44.02 -32.10 -1.96
N VAL A 345 43.87 -33.20 -1.22
CA VAL A 345 44.95 -33.78 -0.39
C VAL A 345 45.94 -34.58 -1.23
N CYS A 346 45.58 -35.00 -2.47
CA CYS A 346 46.47 -35.79 -3.34
C CYS A 346 47.17 -35.00 -4.47
N LEU A 347 46.92 -33.70 -4.62
CA LEU A 347 47.59 -32.85 -5.60
C LEU A 347 48.42 -31.76 -4.91
N PHE A 348 49.42 -32.20 -4.14
CA PHE A 348 50.41 -31.32 -3.52
C PHE A 348 51.48 -30.78 -4.51
N LEU A 349 51.20 -30.76 -5.83
CA LEU A 349 52.21 -30.42 -6.84
C LEU A 349 51.75 -29.49 -7.98
N THR A 350 50.58 -28.87 -7.93
CA THR A 350 50.31 -27.69 -8.78
C THR A 350 49.42 -26.70 -8.04
N GLU A 351 49.87 -25.45 -7.87
CA GLU A 351 49.14 -24.31 -7.30
C GLU A 351 47.96 -23.83 -8.18
N LEU A 352 47.27 -24.73 -8.86
CA LEU A 352 46.07 -24.44 -9.65
C LEU A 352 44.90 -25.24 -9.09
N ALA A 353 44.55 -24.96 -7.83
CA ALA A 353 43.24 -25.30 -7.30
C ALA A 353 42.19 -24.54 -8.12
N VAL A 354 41.52 -25.22 -9.05
CA VAL A 354 40.46 -24.66 -9.89
C VAL A 354 39.32 -24.16 -8.99
N SER A 355 39.34 -22.88 -8.63
CA SER A 355 38.26 -22.23 -7.91
C SER A 355 37.04 -22.16 -8.82
N SER A 356 35.87 -22.56 -8.30
CA SER A 356 34.61 -22.41 -9.05
C SER A 356 34.37 -20.94 -9.39
N VAL A 357 34.11 -20.66 -10.65
CA VAL A 357 33.81 -19.32 -11.14
C VAL A 357 32.39 -18.97 -10.71
N LEU A 358 32.20 -17.85 -10.02
CA LEU A 358 30.88 -17.35 -9.66
C LEU A 358 30.24 -16.73 -10.90
N TRP A 359 28.96 -17.00 -11.16
CA TRP A 359 28.28 -16.53 -12.38
C TRP A 359 27.34 -15.36 -12.14
N ARG A 360 26.51 -15.45 -11.10
CA ARG A 360 25.46 -14.44 -10.84
C ARG A 360 25.16 -14.26 -9.36
N LEU A 361 24.88 -13.01 -9.01
CA LEU A 361 24.38 -12.57 -7.73
C LEU A 361 22.93 -12.10 -7.89
N SER A 362 22.05 -12.49 -6.96
CA SER A 362 20.72 -11.89 -6.89
C SER A 362 20.27 -11.70 -5.45
N TRP A 363 19.83 -10.49 -5.15
CA TRP A 363 19.27 -10.12 -3.85
C TRP A 363 17.78 -10.44 -3.79
N ASN A 364 17.27 -10.74 -2.59
CA ASN A 364 15.85 -10.57 -2.30
C ASN A 364 15.49 -9.07 -2.21
N ILE A 365 14.19 -8.78 -2.12
CA ILE A 365 13.68 -7.40 -2.15
C ILE A 365 14.09 -6.55 -0.93
N THR A 366 14.36 -7.16 0.22
CA THR A 366 14.89 -6.45 1.41
C THR A 366 16.42 -6.32 1.43
N GLY A 367 17.13 -7.00 0.52
CA GLY A 367 18.59 -7.01 0.48
C GLY A 367 19.22 -7.65 1.72
N THR A 368 18.58 -8.71 2.25
CA THR A 368 18.99 -9.49 3.44
C THR A 368 19.29 -10.96 3.10
N VAL A 369 18.86 -11.43 1.93
CA VAL A 369 19.17 -12.76 1.39
C VAL A 369 19.83 -12.59 0.02
N LEU A 370 20.90 -13.35 -0.22
CA LEU A 370 21.69 -13.31 -1.43
C LEU A 370 21.81 -14.72 -2.02
N SER A 371 21.32 -14.91 -3.24
CA SER A 371 21.55 -16.12 -4.02
C SER A 371 22.78 -15.96 -4.91
N VAL A 372 23.59 -17.01 -4.96
CA VAL A 372 24.87 -17.04 -5.68
C VAL A 372 24.90 -18.27 -6.57
N ALA A 373 24.97 -18.04 -7.87
CA ALA A 373 25.18 -19.07 -8.88
C ALA A 373 26.68 -19.30 -9.11
N SER A 374 27.11 -20.56 -9.22
CA SER A 374 28.51 -20.95 -9.34
C SER A 374 28.72 -21.98 -10.47
N SER A 375 29.93 -22.02 -11.05
CA SER A 375 30.28 -22.89 -12.19
C SER A 375 30.34 -24.37 -11.85
N ASP A 376 30.27 -24.70 -10.56
CA ASP A 376 30.17 -26.06 -10.03
C ASP A 376 28.73 -26.61 -10.08
N GLY A 377 27.80 -25.90 -10.74
CA GLY A 377 26.39 -26.31 -10.84
C GLY A 377 25.61 -26.12 -9.55
N ASN A 378 26.14 -25.36 -8.59
CA ASN A 378 25.46 -25.11 -7.32
C ASN A 378 24.88 -23.69 -7.25
N ILE A 379 23.69 -23.58 -6.68
CA ILE A 379 23.11 -22.31 -6.25
C ILE A 379 23.14 -22.29 -4.72
N ARG A 380 23.88 -21.34 -4.17
CA ARG A 380 24.03 -21.14 -2.73
C ARG A 380 23.19 -19.97 -2.29
N ILE A 381 22.44 -20.12 -1.20
CA ILE A 381 21.61 -19.06 -0.65
C ILE A 381 22.17 -18.67 0.71
N TRP A 382 22.50 -17.39 0.86
CA TRP A 382 23.06 -16.82 2.06
C TRP A 382 22.07 -15.84 2.68
N LYS A 383 21.95 -15.82 4.01
CA LYS A 383 21.10 -14.89 4.75
C LYS A 383 21.92 -14.10 5.76
N ALA A 384 21.72 -12.79 5.78
CA ALA A 384 22.27 -11.93 6.81
C ALA A 384 21.57 -12.20 8.15
N SER A 385 22.37 -12.48 9.18
CA SER A 385 21.90 -12.59 10.57
C SER A 385 21.76 -11.22 11.22
N PHE A 386 21.04 -11.15 12.34
CA PHE A 386 20.89 -9.95 13.17
C PHE A 386 22.23 -9.35 13.62
N MET A 387 23.29 -10.18 13.74
CA MET A 387 24.65 -9.75 14.07
C MET A 387 25.48 -9.31 12.85
N LYS A 388 24.86 -9.04 11.70
CA LYS A 388 25.50 -8.64 10.43
C LYS A 388 26.47 -9.67 9.84
N LYS A 389 26.44 -10.92 10.32
CA LYS A 389 27.16 -12.05 9.72
C LYS A 389 26.29 -12.77 8.70
N TRP A 390 26.86 -13.19 7.60
CA TRP A 390 26.17 -13.93 6.56
C TRP A 390 26.31 -15.43 6.78
N VAL A 391 25.18 -16.14 6.76
CA VAL A 391 25.13 -17.58 7.00
C VAL A 391 24.59 -18.28 5.75
N LEU A 392 25.25 -19.36 5.33
CA LEU A 392 24.76 -20.23 4.28
C LEU A 392 23.53 -20.99 4.79
N ILE A 393 22.36 -20.72 4.21
CA ILE A 393 21.10 -21.34 4.63
C ILE A 393 20.69 -22.52 3.75
N GLY A 394 21.26 -22.64 2.54
CA GLY A 394 20.99 -23.78 1.69
C GLY A 394 21.88 -23.83 0.45
N THR A 395 22.15 -25.03 -0.03
CA THR A 395 22.79 -25.29 -1.33
C THR A 395 21.91 -26.20 -2.18
N ILE A 396 21.64 -25.75 -3.41
CA ILE A 396 20.86 -26.48 -4.41
C ILE A 396 21.85 -26.97 -5.48
N LYS A 397 21.95 -28.29 -5.65
CA LYS A 397 22.89 -28.93 -6.60
C LYS A 397 22.18 -29.37 -7.88
N THR A 398 22.73 -29.06 -9.06
CA THR A 398 22.09 -29.43 -10.35
C THR A 398 22.44 -30.81 -10.89
N THR A 399 23.42 -31.53 -10.34
CA THR A 399 23.77 -32.90 -10.79
C THR A 399 24.08 -33.86 -9.65
N ASP A 400 23.58 -35.09 -9.78
CA ASP A 400 23.90 -36.23 -8.93
C ASP A 400 25.00 -37.05 -9.63
N THR A 401 26.28 -36.74 -9.39
CA THR A 401 27.33 -37.75 -9.62
C THR A 401 27.22 -38.73 -8.47
N GLY A 402 26.60 -39.89 -8.74
CA GLY A 402 26.19 -40.87 -7.75
C GLY A 402 27.18 -41.06 -6.59
N LYS A 403 26.60 -41.04 -5.38
CA LYS A 403 27.17 -41.09 -4.02
C LYS A 403 27.22 -39.73 -3.30
N VAL A 404 26.04 -39.29 -2.86
CA VAL A 404 25.95 -38.37 -1.70
C VAL A 404 26.16 -39.21 -0.43
N ARG A 405 27.24 -38.91 0.32
CA ARG A 405 27.43 -39.39 1.70
C ARG A 405 26.39 -38.73 2.61
N SER A 406 25.88 -39.48 3.58
CA SER A 406 24.70 -39.21 4.41
C SER A 406 24.78 -38.06 5.42
N ASP A 407 25.81 -37.23 5.42
CA ASP A 407 26.13 -36.43 6.62
C ASP A 407 25.97 -34.90 6.47
N ASP A 408 25.53 -34.36 5.33
CA ASP A 408 25.30 -32.90 5.17
C ASP A 408 23.81 -32.51 5.20
N SER A 409 23.33 -32.02 6.34
CA SER A 409 21.91 -31.65 6.60
C SER A 409 21.41 -30.39 5.86
N THR A 410 22.27 -29.68 5.13
CA THR A 410 21.95 -28.41 4.43
C THR A 410 21.91 -28.52 2.90
N THR A 411 22.02 -29.73 2.35
CA THR A 411 22.07 -29.97 0.90
C THR A 411 20.76 -30.57 0.38
N ILE A 412 20.15 -29.93 -0.62
CA ILE A 412 18.96 -30.47 -1.32
C ILE A 412 19.41 -31.00 -2.70
N SER A 413 19.20 -32.31 -2.96
CA SER A 413 19.50 -32.96 -4.25
C SER A 413 18.24 -33.17 -5.08
N LEU A 414 18.28 -32.80 -6.37
CA LEU A 414 17.14 -32.84 -7.30
C LEU A 414 16.83 -34.23 -7.86
N SER A 415 17.73 -35.22 -7.77
CA SER A 415 17.50 -36.59 -8.30
C SER A 415 16.53 -37.43 -7.46
N ALA A 416 16.37 -37.10 -6.17
CA ALA A 416 15.40 -37.76 -5.29
C ALA A 416 13.94 -37.48 -5.70
N LEU A 417 13.70 -36.44 -6.49
CA LEU A 417 12.37 -36.08 -7.00
C LEU A 417 11.98 -36.81 -8.29
N ALA A 418 12.95 -37.23 -9.11
CA ALA A 418 12.70 -37.71 -10.47
C ALA A 418 12.44 -39.23 -10.54
N LYS A 419 12.71 -39.99 -9.48
CA LYS A 419 12.63 -41.46 -9.48
C LYS A 419 11.23 -42.06 -9.33
N GLN A 420 10.17 -41.23 -9.25
CA GLN A 420 8.80 -41.73 -9.03
C GLN A 420 8.02 -42.11 -10.30
N ASN A 421 8.57 -41.90 -11.51
CA ASN A 421 7.97 -42.39 -12.74
C ASN A 421 8.95 -43.31 -13.46
N GLY A 422 8.64 -44.61 -13.45
CA GLY A 422 9.46 -45.61 -14.08
C GLY A 422 9.45 -45.48 -15.60
N GLU A 423 10.63 -45.33 -16.19
CA GLU A 423 10.94 -45.92 -17.49
C GLU A 423 12.45 -46.07 -17.62
N ARG A 424 12.88 -47.30 -17.95
CA ARG A 424 14.25 -47.64 -18.30
C ARG A 424 14.46 -47.22 -19.75
N ASN A 425 15.53 -46.49 -20.05
CA ASN A 425 16.43 -46.82 -21.14
C ASN A 425 17.72 -46.01 -21.04
N GLY A 426 18.84 -46.72 -21.17
CA GLY A 426 20.19 -46.17 -21.09
C GLY A 426 20.77 -45.80 -22.44
N GLY A 427 21.92 -45.12 -22.37
CA GLY A 427 22.87 -45.00 -23.47
C GLY A 427 22.99 -43.58 -24.04
N ILE A 428 24.23 -43.08 -24.07
CA ILE A 428 24.73 -41.83 -24.66
C ILE A 428 24.70 -40.63 -23.68
N ALA A 429 25.63 -40.65 -22.72
CA ALA A 429 25.91 -39.52 -21.84
C ALA A 429 27.42 -39.26 -21.76
N CYS A 430 27.89 -38.19 -22.38
CA CYS A 430 28.99 -37.37 -21.84
C CYS A 430 29.12 -35.98 -22.49
N GLU A 431 28.66 -35.74 -23.72
CA GLU A 431 28.76 -34.39 -24.33
C GLU A 431 27.46 -33.58 -24.22
N ALA A 432 26.28 -34.23 -24.13
CA ALA A 432 24.99 -33.54 -23.99
C ALA A 432 24.71 -32.99 -22.56
N SER A 433 25.47 -33.43 -21.55
CA SER A 433 25.22 -33.05 -20.14
C SER A 433 25.56 -31.58 -19.85
N CYS A 434 26.63 -31.05 -20.44
CA CYS A 434 27.03 -29.65 -20.21
C CYS A 434 26.03 -28.64 -20.83
N ILE A 435 25.44 -29.00 -21.98
CA ILE A 435 24.45 -28.17 -22.68
C ILE A 435 23.10 -28.19 -21.95
N PHE A 436 22.67 -29.36 -21.43
CA PHE A 436 21.48 -29.47 -20.59
C PHE A 436 21.65 -28.76 -19.24
N GLN A 437 22.83 -28.84 -18.62
CA GLN A 437 23.13 -28.22 -17.33
C GLN A 437 22.93 -26.71 -17.35
N SER A 438 23.47 -25.99 -18.33
CA SER A 438 23.31 -24.52 -18.40
C SER A 438 21.85 -24.09 -18.61
N ARG A 439 21.08 -24.80 -19.45
CA ARG A 439 19.67 -24.47 -19.75
C ARG A 439 18.79 -24.59 -18.51
N THR A 440 18.91 -25.68 -17.76
CA THR A 440 18.16 -25.89 -16.50
C THR A 440 18.66 -24.96 -15.39
N PHE A 441 19.96 -24.67 -15.34
CA PHE A 441 20.58 -23.83 -14.32
C PHE A 441 20.09 -22.38 -14.36
N PHE A 442 20.02 -21.75 -15.54
CA PHE A 442 19.52 -20.37 -15.66
C PHE A 442 18.03 -20.25 -15.36
N LEU A 443 17.22 -21.24 -15.76
CA LEU A 443 15.79 -21.29 -15.43
C LEU A 443 15.58 -21.45 -13.92
N LEU A 444 16.33 -22.34 -13.28
CA LEU A 444 16.25 -22.58 -11.83
C LEU A 444 16.69 -21.35 -11.02
N PHE A 445 17.80 -20.70 -11.40
CA PHE A 445 18.25 -19.46 -10.77
C PHE A 445 17.22 -18.33 -10.93
N GLY A 446 16.60 -18.22 -12.10
CA GLY A 446 15.49 -17.29 -12.33
C GLY A 446 14.28 -17.57 -11.42
N MET A 447 13.84 -18.82 -11.31
CA MET A 447 12.72 -19.21 -10.44
C MET A 447 13.02 -18.97 -8.95
N ILE A 448 14.25 -19.25 -8.49
CA ILE A 448 14.69 -18.96 -7.12
C ILE A 448 14.72 -17.45 -6.86
N THR A 449 15.15 -16.66 -7.84
CA THR A 449 15.11 -15.20 -7.75
C THR A 449 13.67 -14.69 -7.59
N VAL A 450 12.72 -15.25 -8.33
CA VAL A 450 11.29 -14.94 -8.12
C VAL A 450 10.81 -15.43 -6.77
N PHE A 451 11.19 -16.61 -6.30
CA PHE A 451 10.77 -17.08 -4.99
C PHE A 451 11.28 -16.17 -3.85
N LEU A 452 12.56 -15.75 -3.93
CA LEU A 452 13.16 -14.80 -3.00
C LEU A 452 12.54 -13.39 -3.10
N CYS A 453 12.12 -12.95 -4.29
CA CYS A 453 11.36 -11.71 -4.46
C CYS A 453 9.89 -11.87 -4.01
N SER A 454 9.24 -12.99 -4.29
CA SER A 454 7.82 -13.25 -4.01
C SER A 454 7.55 -13.52 -2.53
N PHE A 455 8.58 -13.92 -1.77
CA PHE A 455 8.48 -14.08 -0.32
C PHE A 455 8.20 -12.75 0.42
N GLU A 456 8.33 -11.61 -0.25
CA GLU A 456 8.08 -10.28 0.34
C GLU A 456 7.36 -9.29 -0.61
N VAL A 457 7.06 -9.66 -1.87
CA VAL A 457 6.28 -8.82 -2.82
C VAL A 457 4.78 -8.94 -2.54
N LYS A 458 4.35 -8.35 -1.43
CA LYS A 458 3.00 -7.78 -1.27
C LYS A 458 3.14 -6.46 -0.52
N ASN A 459 3.05 -5.36 -1.28
CA ASN A 459 3.03 -3.95 -0.88
C ASN A 459 4.39 -3.26 -0.71
N LEU A 460 4.83 -2.55 -1.77
CA LEU A 460 5.98 -1.63 -1.71
C LEU A 460 5.69 -0.29 -2.43
N ASP A 461 4.42 0.10 -2.53
CA ASP A 461 3.99 1.32 -3.25
C ASP A 461 3.19 2.32 -2.38
N ALA A 462 3.33 2.31 -1.06
CA ALA A 462 2.66 3.28 -0.17
C ALA A 462 3.59 4.13 0.73
N LEU A 463 4.91 4.05 0.55
CA LEU A 463 5.84 5.04 1.11
C LEU A 463 6.10 6.14 0.07
N TYR A 464 5.94 7.40 0.49
CA TYR A 464 6.17 8.69 -0.19
C TYR A 464 4.88 9.50 -0.41
N ASP A 465 4.34 10.01 0.70
CA ASP A 465 3.90 11.40 0.92
C ASP A 465 3.20 11.47 2.29
N SER A 466 3.93 11.88 3.33
CA SER A 466 3.34 12.25 4.63
C SER A 466 4.08 13.45 5.23
N LEU A 467 3.37 14.57 5.31
CA LEU A 467 3.75 15.79 6.04
C LEU A 467 3.31 15.64 7.50
N PHE A 468 4.22 15.92 8.42
CA PHE A 468 4.11 15.70 9.86
C PHE A 468 3.07 16.62 10.55
N TYR A 469 2.26 16.06 11.45
CA TYR A 469 1.64 16.84 12.52
C TYR A 469 2.40 16.62 13.83
N VAL A 470 3.11 17.64 14.29
CA VAL A 470 3.75 17.71 15.60
C VAL A 470 3.23 18.96 16.28
N CYS A 471 2.45 18.79 17.36
CA CYS A 471 2.16 19.92 18.23
C CYS A 471 3.36 20.14 19.15
N GLN A 472 4.05 21.27 19.01
CA GLN A 472 5.03 21.74 19.98
C GLN A 472 4.28 22.57 21.02
N ASP A 473 4.36 22.20 22.30
CA ASP A 473 4.01 23.14 23.35
C ASP A 473 5.04 24.28 23.38
N GLY A 474 4.71 25.40 24.04
CA GLY A 474 5.62 26.54 24.21
C GLY A 474 6.93 26.20 24.95
N GLU A 475 7.10 24.96 25.42
CA GLU A 475 8.28 24.42 26.11
C GLU A 475 9.09 23.43 25.24
N GLY A 476 8.69 23.15 23.99
CA GLY A 476 9.41 22.30 23.03
C GLY A 476 9.16 20.79 23.15
N SER A 477 8.11 20.36 23.85
CA SER A 477 7.65 18.95 23.92
C SER A 477 6.94 18.51 22.64
N LEU A 478 7.08 17.23 22.27
CA LEU A 478 6.27 16.62 21.20
C LEU A 478 5.08 15.86 21.78
N PHE A 479 3.88 16.22 21.35
CA PHE A 479 2.63 15.56 21.70
C PHE A 479 2.06 14.76 20.52
N PHE A 480 1.70 13.50 20.77
CA PHE A 480 0.95 12.63 19.87
C PHE A 480 -0.38 12.23 20.52
N VAL A 481 -1.40 11.86 19.75
CA VAL A 481 -2.59 11.28 20.34
C VAL A 481 -2.92 9.92 19.74
N CYS A 482 -3.08 8.94 20.61
CA CYS A 482 -3.44 7.58 20.26
C CYS A 482 -4.92 7.37 20.59
N SER A 483 -5.70 7.01 19.58
CA SER A 483 -7.09 6.59 19.81
C SER A 483 -7.25 5.11 19.61
N VAL A 484 -7.94 4.47 20.56
CA VAL A 484 -8.47 3.12 20.36
C VAL A 484 -9.94 3.23 19.99
N PHE A 485 -10.21 3.61 18.74
CA PHE A 485 -11.56 3.63 18.17
C PHE A 485 -11.77 2.40 17.31
N ILE A 486 -12.76 1.59 17.66
CA ILE A 486 -12.90 0.25 17.06
C ILE A 486 -14.12 0.23 16.14
N SER A 487 -13.97 0.44 14.85
CA SER A 487 -15.15 0.34 13.97
C SER A 487 -15.71 -1.09 13.97
N ASN A 488 -16.97 -1.29 14.39
CA ASN A 488 -17.77 -2.46 14.02
C ASN A 488 -18.14 -2.33 12.54
N SER A 489 -17.19 -2.52 11.64
CA SER A 489 -17.50 -2.62 10.22
C SER A 489 -17.98 -4.04 9.92
N ASP A 490 -19.23 -4.34 10.24
CA ASP A 490 -20.01 -5.31 9.48
C ASP A 490 -20.53 -4.63 8.21
N PHE A 491 -19.62 -4.31 7.30
CA PHE A 491 -19.97 -4.02 5.92
C PHE A 491 -19.00 -4.75 5.00
N GLY A 492 -19.48 -5.88 4.49
CA GLY A 492 -18.81 -6.64 3.46
C GLY A 492 -19.10 -8.14 3.40
N LEU A 493 -19.79 -8.75 4.37
CA LEU A 493 -20.34 -10.12 4.24
C LEU A 493 -21.60 -10.26 5.11
N VAL A 494 -22.73 -9.68 4.69
CA VAL A 494 -24.05 -10.17 5.12
C VAL A 494 -24.76 -10.64 3.87
N GLY A 495 -25.15 -11.92 3.88
CA GLY A 495 -25.75 -12.61 2.76
C GLY A 495 -27.01 -11.92 2.25
N GLY A 496 -27.03 -11.67 0.95
CA GLY A 496 -28.26 -11.73 0.17
C GLY A 496 -28.26 -13.07 -0.53
N ASP A 497 -29.35 -13.83 -0.38
CA ASP A 497 -29.60 -15.09 -1.06
C ASP A 497 -29.46 -14.92 -2.58
N ALA A 498 -28.28 -15.21 -3.10
CA ALA A 498 -28.16 -15.78 -4.42
C ALA A 498 -28.40 -17.28 -4.24
N VAL A 499 -29.55 -17.74 -4.73
CA VAL A 499 -29.83 -19.15 -4.97
C VAL A 499 -28.70 -19.70 -5.85
N ALA A 500 -27.67 -20.25 -5.20
CA ALA A 500 -26.66 -21.04 -5.85
C ALA A 500 -27.31 -22.39 -6.16
N LEU A 501 -27.71 -22.55 -7.42
CA LEU A 501 -27.88 -23.86 -8.02
C LEU A 501 -26.63 -24.70 -7.70
N ASN A 502 -26.86 -25.76 -6.93
CA ASN A 502 -25.89 -26.80 -6.61
C ASN A 502 -25.14 -27.26 -7.87
N SER A 503 -23.86 -26.95 -7.95
CA SER A 503 -22.88 -27.78 -8.66
C SER A 503 -21.46 -27.53 -8.16
N GLY A 504 -20.94 -28.48 -7.38
CA GLY A 504 -19.55 -28.95 -7.45
C GLY A 504 -18.41 -28.05 -6.91
N MET A 505 -17.92 -28.45 -5.74
CA MET A 505 -16.53 -28.29 -5.23
C MET A 505 -16.07 -26.88 -4.81
N ALA A 506 -16.10 -26.66 -3.48
CA ALA A 506 -15.41 -25.56 -2.81
C ALA A 506 -13.88 -25.70 -2.98
N ALA A 507 -13.23 -24.63 -3.41
CA ALA A 507 -11.78 -24.55 -3.53
C ALA A 507 -11.13 -24.47 -2.14
N VAL A 508 -10.30 -25.45 -1.81
CA VAL A 508 -9.50 -25.54 -0.58
C VAL A 508 -8.37 -24.49 -0.63
N SER A 509 -8.26 -23.65 0.39
CA SER A 509 -7.14 -22.71 0.59
C SER A 509 -5.83 -23.49 0.76
N PRO A 510 -4.69 -23.04 0.20
CA PRO A 510 -3.41 -23.69 0.44
C PRO A 510 -3.07 -23.57 1.93
N VAL A 511 -2.74 -24.71 2.55
CA VAL A 511 -2.35 -24.80 3.96
C VAL A 511 -1.10 -23.94 4.17
N CYS A 512 -1.19 -22.95 5.07
CA CYS A 512 -0.11 -22.04 5.43
C CYS A 512 1.04 -22.87 6.04
N SER A 513 2.18 -22.95 5.34
CA SER A 513 3.32 -23.83 5.73
C SER A 513 4.01 -23.46 7.04
N GLU A 514 3.62 -22.33 7.65
CA GLU A 514 4.11 -21.85 8.95
C GLU A 514 3.01 -21.79 10.02
N LEU A 515 1.82 -22.35 9.74
CA LEU A 515 0.67 -22.24 10.64
C LEU A 515 0.99 -22.74 12.05
N ASP A 516 1.61 -23.91 12.18
CA ASP A 516 1.96 -24.51 13.48
C ASP A 516 2.91 -23.59 14.27
N LYS A 517 3.90 -23.00 13.61
CA LYS A 517 4.83 -22.04 14.25
C LYS A 517 4.11 -20.78 14.72
N LEU A 518 3.16 -20.28 13.94
CA LEU A 518 2.37 -19.10 14.30
C LEU A 518 1.45 -19.39 15.48
N VAL A 519 0.82 -20.57 15.50
CA VAL A 519 -0.01 -21.03 16.63
C VAL A 519 0.83 -21.20 17.89
N ASP A 520 2.00 -21.86 17.80
CA ASP A 520 2.91 -22.03 18.94
C ASP A 520 3.39 -20.67 19.48
N THR A 521 3.75 -19.76 18.58
CA THR A 521 4.18 -18.40 18.94
C THR A 521 3.04 -17.64 19.62
N TRP A 522 1.83 -17.72 19.08
CA TRP A 522 0.63 -17.13 19.65
C TRP A 522 0.37 -17.64 21.07
N LEU A 523 0.33 -18.97 21.25
CA LEU A 523 0.10 -19.59 22.55
C LEU A 523 1.23 -19.30 23.55
N LYS A 524 2.44 -19.02 23.08
CA LYS A 524 3.52 -18.57 23.96
C LYS A 524 3.30 -17.12 24.44
N TRP A 525 2.98 -16.23 23.51
CA TRP A 525 2.98 -14.78 23.73
C TRP A 525 1.68 -14.26 24.34
N ASP A 526 0.53 -14.78 23.92
CA ASP A 526 -0.78 -14.34 24.41
C ASP A 526 -0.99 -14.79 25.86
N LYS A 527 -1.36 -13.83 26.71
CA LYS A 527 -1.68 -14.05 28.14
C LYS A 527 -3.18 -13.94 28.43
N ASN A 528 -4.00 -13.62 27.42
CA ASN A 528 -5.44 -13.57 27.60
C ASN A 528 -6.05 -14.97 27.50
N GLU A 529 -6.57 -15.49 28.61
CA GLU A 529 -7.10 -16.85 28.71
C GLU A 529 -8.23 -17.14 27.71
N LYS A 530 -9.07 -16.14 27.40
CA LYS A 530 -10.20 -16.30 26.49
C LYS A 530 -9.72 -16.54 25.06
N THR A 531 -8.90 -15.64 24.52
CA THR A 531 -8.38 -15.76 23.15
C THR A 531 -7.44 -16.95 22.98
N ARG A 532 -6.69 -17.30 24.03
CA ARG A 532 -5.87 -18.51 24.06
C ARG A 532 -6.74 -19.77 23.95
N LYS A 533 -7.78 -19.89 24.78
CA LYS A 533 -8.69 -21.04 24.77
C LYS A 533 -9.40 -21.20 23.42
N GLU A 534 -9.81 -20.11 22.77
CA GLU A 534 -10.41 -20.15 21.44
C GLU A 534 -9.46 -20.77 20.38
N ILE A 535 -8.15 -20.48 20.46
CA ILE A 535 -7.14 -21.11 19.58
C ILE A 535 -6.88 -22.56 19.95
N GLU A 536 -6.80 -22.89 21.24
CA GLU A 536 -6.64 -24.27 21.72
C GLU A 536 -7.83 -25.14 21.27
N GLU A 537 -9.07 -24.66 21.38
CA GLU A 537 -10.26 -25.38 20.90
C GLU A 537 -10.28 -25.58 19.37
N LEU A 538 -9.80 -24.60 18.60
CA LEU A 538 -9.68 -24.74 17.14
C LEU A 538 -8.60 -25.74 16.75
N LEU A 539 -7.52 -25.82 17.54
CA LEU A 539 -6.45 -26.80 17.39
C LEU A 539 -6.96 -28.21 17.70
N ASP A 540 -7.69 -28.38 18.81
CA ASP A 540 -8.30 -29.66 19.22
C ASP A 540 -9.31 -30.18 18.19
N LYS A 541 -10.05 -29.27 17.55
CA LYS A 541 -11.01 -29.60 16.47
C LYS A 541 -10.35 -29.81 15.10
N GLY A 542 -9.03 -29.60 14.97
CA GLY A 542 -8.31 -29.72 13.70
C GLY A 542 -8.74 -28.72 12.62
N ASN A 543 -9.30 -27.56 13.00
CA ASN A 543 -9.86 -26.59 12.05
C ASN A 543 -8.77 -25.68 11.45
N THR A 544 -7.92 -26.27 10.61
CA THR A 544 -6.75 -25.60 9.99
C THR A 544 -7.12 -24.43 9.08
N THR A 545 -8.31 -24.45 8.47
CA THR A 545 -8.78 -23.35 7.61
C THR A 545 -9.05 -22.09 8.42
N GLU A 546 -9.77 -22.21 9.55
CA GLU A 546 -10.04 -21.07 10.41
C GLU A 546 -8.78 -20.59 11.13
N LEU A 547 -7.94 -21.51 11.62
CA LEU A 547 -6.64 -21.14 12.20
C LEU A 547 -5.77 -20.34 11.22
N CYS A 548 -5.70 -20.76 9.95
CA CYS A 548 -5.02 -20.02 8.90
C CYS A 548 -5.62 -18.62 8.69
N SER A 549 -6.95 -18.50 8.72
CA SER A 549 -7.66 -17.23 8.55
C SER A 549 -7.34 -16.21 9.67
N LEU A 550 -7.09 -16.69 10.89
CA LEU A 550 -6.79 -15.91 12.10
C LEU A 550 -5.30 -15.59 12.25
N MET A 551 -4.42 -16.56 11.93
CA MET A 551 -2.98 -16.50 12.19
C MET A 551 -2.18 -15.96 11.01
N CYS A 552 -2.54 -16.32 9.77
CA CYS A 552 -1.73 -16.02 8.60
C CYS A 552 -2.11 -14.64 8.02
N GLY A 553 -1.30 -13.63 8.39
CA GLY A 553 -1.43 -12.24 7.93
C GLY A 553 -0.98 -11.23 8.99
N LYS A 554 -0.94 -9.95 8.63
CA LYS A 554 -0.69 -8.83 9.54
C LYS A 554 -1.84 -7.83 9.49
N LEU A 555 -2.03 -7.09 10.57
CA LEU A 555 -2.89 -5.90 10.58
C LEU A 555 -2.32 -4.84 9.63
N VAL A 556 -3.19 -4.03 9.03
CA VAL A 556 -2.83 -2.96 8.09
C VAL A 556 -3.47 -1.66 8.57
N PHE A 557 -2.73 -0.56 8.50
CA PHE A 557 -3.29 0.78 8.72
C PHE A 557 -4.09 1.22 7.48
N GLY A 558 -5.29 1.73 7.72
CA GLY A 558 -6.06 2.49 6.72
C GLY A 558 -5.95 3.98 7.00
N THR A 559 -6.64 4.80 6.20
CA THR A 559 -6.66 6.28 6.34
C THR A 559 -7.19 6.81 7.69
N ALA A 560 -7.71 5.94 8.55
CA ALA A 560 -8.28 6.26 9.85
C ALA A 560 -7.81 5.23 10.91
N GLY A 561 -6.53 4.85 10.85
CA GLY A 561 -5.91 3.91 11.79
C GLY A 561 -6.06 2.42 11.41
N VAL A 562 -5.65 1.54 12.33
CA VAL A 562 -5.80 0.08 12.20
C VAL A 562 -7.25 -0.32 12.47
N ARG A 563 -7.89 -1.00 11.51
CA ARG A 563 -9.25 -1.54 11.65
C ARG A 563 -9.26 -3.02 11.29
N ALA A 564 -9.65 -3.86 12.24
CA ALA A 564 -9.86 -5.29 12.02
C ALA A 564 -10.92 -5.82 12.98
N ARG A 565 -11.47 -6.99 12.68
CA ARG A 565 -12.39 -7.69 13.61
C ARG A 565 -11.65 -8.02 14.91
N MET A 566 -12.36 -7.92 16.02
CA MET A 566 -11.88 -8.45 17.30
C MET A 566 -11.86 -9.98 17.25
N GLY A 567 -10.88 -10.58 17.92
CA GLY A 567 -10.76 -12.03 18.00
C GLY A 567 -9.31 -12.47 18.19
N PRO A 568 -9.07 -13.78 18.30
CA PRO A 568 -7.73 -14.33 18.47
C PRO A 568 -6.94 -14.30 17.16
N GLY A 569 -5.61 -14.36 17.26
CA GLY A 569 -4.69 -14.38 16.12
C GLY A 569 -4.14 -13.01 15.70
N PHE A 570 -3.06 -13.03 14.92
CA PHE A 570 -2.30 -11.84 14.52
C PHE A 570 -3.03 -10.93 13.51
N LYS A 571 -4.10 -11.43 12.87
CA LYS A 571 -4.92 -10.67 11.90
C LYS A 571 -6.15 -10.00 12.54
N ARG A 572 -6.29 -10.11 13.87
CA ARG A 572 -7.42 -9.59 14.63
C ARG A 572 -6.95 -8.56 15.67
N LEU A 573 -7.86 -7.70 16.12
CA LEU A 573 -7.62 -6.84 17.26
C LEU A 573 -7.84 -7.62 18.57
N ASN A 574 -6.85 -7.59 19.45
CA ASN A 574 -6.82 -8.24 20.75
C ASN A 574 -5.68 -7.63 21.61
N ASP A 575 -5.58 -8.06 22.87
CA ASP A 575 -4.58 -7.55 23.80
C ASP A 575 -3.15 -7.66 23.23
N LEU A 576 -2.78 -8.83 22.69
CA LEU A 576 -1.45 -9.08 22.16
C LEU A 576 -1.12 -8.16 20.98
N THR A 577 -2.01 -8.02 20.00
CA THR A 577 -1.77 -7.16 18.83
C THR A 577 -1.74 -5.68 19.21
N ILE A 578 -2.51 -5.24 20.20
CA ILE A 578 -2.45 -3.87 20.74
C ILE A 578 -1.10 -3.60 21.41
N LEU A 579 -0.59 -4.55 22.21
CA LEU A 579 0.73 -4.42 22.85
C LEU A 579 1.84 -4.32 21.81
N MET A 580 1.81 -5.19 20.80
CA MET A 580 2.79 -5.20 19.71
C MET A 580 2.76 -3.89 18.92
N LEU A 581 1.57 -3.45 18.47
CA LEU A 581 1.41 -2.22 17.72
C LEU A 581 1.84 -0.99 18.52
N THR A 582 1.43 -0.90 19.79
CA THR A 582 1.83 0.22 20.64
C THR A 582 3.32 0.22 20.93
N HIS A 583 3.95 -0.96 21.04
CA HIS A 583 5.39 -1.05 21.21
C HIS A 583 6.13 -0.57 19.96
N GLY A 584 5.71 -1.05 18.78
CA GLY A 584 6.23 -0.57 17.50
C GLY A 584 6.09 0.94 17.36
N PHE A 585 4.97 1.48 17.85
CA PHE A 585 4.74 2.91 17.85
C PHE A 585 5.66 3.67 18.83
N ALA A 586 5.80 3.20 20.06
CA ALA A 586 6.69 3.80 21.06
C ALA A 586 8.15 3.84 20.58
N VAL A 587 8.63 2.77 19.95
CA VAL A 587 9.97 2.70 19.37
C VAL A 587 10.10 3.66 18.20
N HIS A 588 9.13 3.66 17.28
CA HIS A 588 9.11 4.58 16.15
C HIS A 588 9.21 6.04 16.59
N LEU A 589 8.41 6.46 17.58
CA LEU A 589 8.44 7.83 18.10
C LEU A 589 9.84 8.22 18.60
N LYS A 590 10.49 7.34 19.36
CA LYS A 590 11.83 7.61 19.88
C LYS A 590 12.89 7.68 18.79
N GLU A 591 12.86 6.76 17.86
CA GLU A 591 13.86 6.69 16.79
C GLU A 591 13.71 7.83 15.80
N PHE A 592 12.47 8.19 15.49
CA PHE A 592 12.14 9.25 14.53
C PHE A 592 12.47 10.63 15.10
N TYR A 593 11.99 10.95 16.31
CA TYR A 593 12.13 12.29 16.88
C TYR A 593 13.43 12.50 17.66
N LYS A 594 14.05 11.41 18.16
CA LYS A 594 15.29 11.44 18.96
C LYS A 594 15.25 12.47 20.10
N ARG A 595 14.11 12.55 20.80
CA ARG A 595 13.91 13.42 21.96
C ARG A 595 13.49 12.61 23.18
N ASP A 596 13.86 13.09 24.36
CA ASP A 596 13.54 12.45 25.64
C ASP A 596 12.17 12.89 26.20
N ASN A 597 11.61 14.00 25.73
CA ASN A 597 10.36 14.60 26.24
C ASN A 597 9.13 14.29 25.36
N ILE A 598 9.04 13.07 24.85
CA ILE A 598 7.89 12.62 24.04
C ILE A 598 6.68 12.37 24.96
N GLN A 599 5.52 12.87 24.55
CA GLN A 599 4.26 12.76 25.28
C GLN A 599 3.16 12.24 24.36
N VAL A 600 2.26 11.44 24.90
CA VAL A 600 1.10 10.90 24.19
C VAL A 600 -0.18 11.17 24.98
N ALA A 601 -1.28 11.51 24.31
CA ALA A 601 -2.62 11.46 24.87
C ALA A 601 -3.33 10.19 24.39
N ILE A 602 -4.22 9.61 25.19
CA ILE A 602 -4.90 8.34 24.90
C ILE A 602 -6.38 8.46 25.23
N GLY A 603 -7.19 8.28 24.19
CA GLY A 603 -8.66 8.25 24.25
C GLY A 603 -9.24 6.91 23.80
N TYR A 604 -10.48 6.65 24.20
CA TYR A 604 -11.22 5.44 23.83
C TYR A 604 -12.72 5.72 23.73
N ASP A 605 -13.40 5.09 22.76
CA ASP A 605 -14.86 5.12 22.63
C ASP A 605 -15.52 4.09 23.56
N GLY A 606 -16.84 4.07 23.66
CA GLY A 606 -17.55 3.07 24.48
C GLY A 606 -17.61 1.66 23.90
N ARG A 607 -16.79 1.31 22.90
CA ARG A 607 -16.86 0.00 22.23
C ARG A 607 -16.15 -1.11 23.03
N HIS A 608 -16.41 -2.37 22.69
CA HIS A 608 -15.83 -3.51 23.41
C HIS A 608 -14.30 -3.41 23.49
N ASN A 609 -13.74 -3.64 24.68
CA ASN A 609 -12.29 -3.63 24.98
C ASN A 609 -11.55 -2.28 24.82
N SER A 610 -12.17 -1.21 24.32
CA SER A 610 -11.51 0.07 24.05
C SER A 610 -10.78 0.64 25.27
N GLN A 611 -11.42 0.67 26.44
CA GLN A 611 -10.82 1.13 27.69
C GLN A 611 -9.64 0.24 28.11
N ARG A 612 -9.79 -1.08 28.03
CA ARG A 612 -8.73 -2.04 28.37
C ARG A 612 -7.51 -1.82 27.48
N TRP A 613 -7.73 -1.71 26.18
CA TRP A 613 -6.67 -1.49 25.20
C TRP A 613 -6.03 -0.11 25.32
N GLY A 614 -6.79 0.93 25.69
CA GLY A 614 -6.25 2.23 26.04
C GLY A 614 -5.28 2.17 27.23
N MET A 615 -5.62 1.40 28.27
CA MET A 615 -4.74 1.21 29.44
C MET A 615 -3.51 0.37 29.12
N LEU A 616 -3.65 -0.69 28.31
CA LEU A 616 -2.51 -1.48 27.82
C LEU A 616 -1.57 -0.59 26.99
N ALA A 617 -2.10 0.22 26.08
CA ALA A 617 -1.31 1.15 25.28
C ALA A 617 -0.58 2.17 26.16
N ALA A 618 -1.27 2.76 27.14
CA ALA A 618 -0.67 3.68 28.11
C ALA A 618 0.50 3.05 28.87
N ASN A 619 0.33 1.81 29.33
CA ASN A 619 1.39 1.09 30.03
C ASN A 619 2.60 0.83 29.13
N VAL A 620 2.39 0.47 27.85
CA VAL A 620 3.48 0.29 26.89
C VAL A 620 4.26 1.59 26.71
N PHE A 621 3.60 2.73 26.51
CA PHE A 621 4.29 4.02 26.40
C PHE A 621 5.08 4.36 27.67
N VAL A 622 4.45 4.23 28.83
CA VAL A 622 5.08 4.51 30.13
C VAL A 622 6.29 3.61 30.40
N CYS A 623 6.21 2.31 30.11
CA CYS A 623 7.33 1.37 30.23
C CYS A 623 8.45 1.68 29.22
N ASN A 624 8.12 2.32 28.10
CA ASN A 624 9.10 2.88 27.18
C ASN A 624 9.50 4.31 27.56
N GLY A 625 9.22 4.81 28.76
CA GLY A 625 9.66 6.15 29.21
C GLY A 625 8.98 7.31 28.49
N ILE A 626 7.86 7.07 27.82
CA ILE A 626 7.04 8.09 27.17
C ILE A 626 5.91 8.49 28.12
N LYS A 627 5.70 9.79 28.31
CA LYS A 627 4.64 10.30 29.20
C LYS A 627 3.28 10.07 28.54
N ALA A 628 2.35 9.43 29.25
CA ALA A 628 1.01 9.11 28.73
C ALA A 628 -0.07 9.85 29.52
N TYR A 629 -0.83 10.71 28.84
CA TYR A 629 -2.07 11.33 29.31
C TYR A 629 -3.24 10.45 28.90
N VAL A 630 -4.09 10.03 29.84
CA VAL A 630 -5.20 9.13 29.56
C VAL A 630 -6.49 9.75 30.09
N PHE A 631 -7.54 9.74 29.28
CA PHE A 631 -8.87 10.15 29.72
C PHE A 631 -9.43 9.17 30.74
N SER A 632 -10.10 9.67 31.79
CA SER A 632 -10.67 8.80 32.83
C SER A 632 -11.96 8.10 32.38
N GLU A 633 -12.69 8.73 31.46
CA GLU A 633 -13.93 8.25 30.87
C GLU A 633 -13.81 8.14 29.35
N VAL A 634 -14.83 7.57 28.72
CA VAL A 634 -14.94 7.56 27.25
C VAL A 634 -14.97 8.99 26.70
N CYS A 635 -14.27 9.23 25.59
CA CYS A 635 -14.11 10.57 25.03
C CYS A 635 -14.28 10.58 23.50
N PRO A 636 -14.79 11.71 22.93
CA PRO A 636 -14.86 11.93 21.49
C PRO A 636 -13.50 11.91 20.78
N THR A 637 -13.51 11.62 19.47
CA THR A 637 -12.33 11.71 18.58
C THR A 637 -11.65 13.07 18.51
N PRO A 638 -12.34 14.23 18.54
CA PRO A 638 -11.71 15.57 18.53
C PRO A 638 -10.57 15.81 19.53
N PHE A 639 -10.49 15.01 20.59
CA PHE A 639 -9.41 15.06 21.57
C PHE A 639 -8.13 14.34 21.12
N ALA A 640 -8.11 13.74 19.91
CA ALA A 640 -7.06 12.86 19.47
C ALA A 640 -6.64 12.99 17.99
N LEU A 641 -5.40 13.47 17.80
CA LEU A 641 -4.73 13.65 16.52
C LEU A 641 -3.58 12.66 16.33
N LEU A 642 -3.52 12.01 15.17
CA LEU A 642 -2.34 11.27 14.73
C LEU A 642 -2.10 11.40 13.22
N ASP A 643 -0.87 11.79 12.85
CA ASP A 643 -0.26 11.48 11.56
C ASP A 643 1.16 10.94 11.84
N VAL A 644 1.39 9.65 11.56
CA VAL A 644 2.65 8.93 11.84
C VAL A 644 2.96 7.93 10.74
N HIS A 645 4.22 7.52 10.62
CA HIS A 645 4.65 6.56 9.59
C HIS A 645 4.13 5.13 9.87
N GLU A 646 2.88 4.89 9.49
CA GLU A 646 2.09 3.68 9.75
C GLU A 646 2.76 2.36 9.36
N GLU A 647 3.43 2.32 8.20
CA GLU A 647 4.13 1.12 7.71
C GLU A 647 5.34 0.76 8.57
N GLU A 648 6.05 1.77 9.07
CA GLU A 648 7.20 1.61 9.95
C GLU A 648 6.77 1.04 11.31
N ILE A 649 5.64 1.52 11.84
CA ILE A 649 5.06 1.04 13.09
C ILE A 649 4.69 -0.44 12.99
N ILE A 650 4.00 -0.86 11.92
CA ILE A 650 3.68 -2.28 11.69
C ILE A 650 4.97 -3.09 11.56
N ARG A 651 5.95 -2.58 10.80
CA ARG A 651 7.21 -3.28 10.62
C ARG A 651 7.88 -3.56 11.96
N ILE A 652 8.07 -2.54 12.79
CA ILE A 652 8.69 -2.68 14.12
C ILE A 652 7.86 -3.58 15.03
N ALA A 653 6.53 -3.43 15.03
CA ALA A 653 5.61 -4.20 15.87
C ALA A 653 5.68 -5.72 15.61
N PHE A 654 5.92 -6.13 14.35
CA PHE A 654 5.96 -7.54 13.94
C PHE A 654 7.38 -8.06 13.66
N GLU A 655 8.42 -7.22 13.71
CA GLU A 655 9.83 -7.61 13.65
C GLU A 655 10.51 -7.68 15.03
N SER A 656 9.96 -6.99 16.04
CA SER A 656 10.48 -7.00 17.42
C SER A 656 10.00 -8.23 18.21
N PRO A 657 10.80 -8.75 19.16
CA PRO A 657 10.48 -9.98 19.89
C PRO A 657 9.33 -9.80 20.90
N GLU A 658 8.80 -10.93 21.38
CA GLU A 658 7.79 -11.13 22.43
C GLU A 658 7.52 -9.90 23.33
N PRO A 659 6.26 -9.44 23.48
CA PRO A 659 5.94 -8.30 24.33
C PRO A 659 6.52 -8.45 25.73
N LYS A 660 7.13 -7.38 26.27
CA LYS A 660 7.74 -7.43 27.59
C LYS A 660 6.71 -7.84 28.64
N PRO A 661 7.06 -8.68 29.63
CA PRO A 661 6.13 -9.12 30.67
C PRO A 661 5.43 -7.96 31.41
N GLU A 662 6.18 -6.88 31.67
CA GLU A 662 5.69 -5.67 32.33
C GLU A 662 4.57 -4.93 31.57
N TYR A 663 4.41 -5.16 30.25
CA TYR A 663 3.35 -4.53 29.47
C TYR A 663 1.96 -5.06 29.83
N TRP A 664 1.88 -6.32 30.25
CA TRP A 664 0.61 -6.97 30.63
C TRP A 664 0.11 -6.56 32.02
N ASP A 665 1.00 -6.06 32.87
CA ASP A 665 0.68 -5.68 34.25
C ASP A 665 0.25 -4.22 34.37
N LEU A 666 -1.05 -4.02 34.63
CA LEU A 666 -1.67 -2.70 34.82
C LEU A 666 -1.76 -2.26 36.30
N SER A 667 -1.38 -3.12 37.26
CA SER A 667 -1.65 -2.92 38.69
C SER A 667 -1.05 -1.62 39.23
N GLU A 668 0.17 -1.28 38.82
CA GLU A 668 0.90 -0.10 39.27
C GLU A 668 0.84 1.08 38.28
N LEU A 669 0.18 0.92 37.11
CA LEU A 669 0.20 1.92 36.03
C LEU A 669 -0.19 3.32 36.52
N LYS A 670 -1.31 3.43 37.25
CA LYS A 670 -1.84 4.73 37.73
C LYS A 670 -0.93 5.40 38.77
N ARG A 671 -0.01 4.66 39.41
CA ARG A 671 0.97 5.20 40.36
C ARG A 671 2.27 5.65 39.68
N LYS A 672 2.50 5.27 38.42
CA LYS A 672 3.71 5.64 37.68
C LYS A 672 3.73 7.16 37.40
N PRO A 673 4.83 7.88 37.66
CA PRO A 673 4.91 9.34 37.46
C PRO A 673 4.62 9.82 36.03
N LEU A 674 4.90 8.98 35.03
CA LEU A 674 4.68 9.25 33.61
C LEU A 674 3.22 9.03 33.16
N PHE A 675 2.37 8.45 34.00
CA PHE A 675 0.93 8.35 33.75
C PHE A 675 0.23 9.59 34.29
N LYS A 676 -0.51 10.30 33.42
CA LYS A 676 -1.21 11.55 33.73
C LYS A 676 -2.67 11.46 33.28
N SER A 677 -3.55 12.27 33.88
CA SER A 677 -4.92 12.42 33.38
C SER A 677 -4.95 13.41 32.22
N ALA A 678 -5.64 13.04 31.15
CA ALA A 678 -5.94 13.94 30.02
C ALA A 678 -7.15 14.85 30.31
N ASP A 679 -7.94 14.59 31.36
CA ASP A 679 -9.21 15.29 31.63
C ASP A 679 -9.04 16.80 31.83
N ILE A 680 -7.82 17.25 32.12
CA ILE A 680 -7.44 18.66 32.23
C ILE A 680 -7.77 19.48 30.97
N VAL A 681 -7.86 18.84 29.79
CA VAL A 681 -8.16 19.53 28.52
C VAL A 681 -9.66 19.64 28.25
N ILE A 682 -10.51 18.92 28.99
CA ILE A 682 -11.96 18.88 28.70
C ILE A 682 -12.61 20.24 28.94
N GLU A 683 -12.27 20.90 30.05
CA GLU A 683 -12.83 22.25 30.31
C GLU A 683 -12.26 23.26 29.32
N GLN A 684 -10.97 23.16 28.99
CA GLN A 684 -10.34 24.03 27.98
C GLN A 684 -11.03 23.91 26.62
N TYR A 685 -11.39 22.70 26.20
CA TYR A 685 -12.19 22.48 25.00
C TYR A 685 -13.52 23.24 25.04
N TYR A 686 -14.28 23.20 26.14
CA TYR A 686 -15.51 23.99 26.24
C TYR A 686 -15.26 25.50 26.28
N GLU A 687 -14.16 25.94 26.90
CA GLU A 687 -13.75 27.35 26.93
C GLU A 687 -13.35 27.86 25.54
N ASP A 688 -12.67 27.05 24.73
CA ASP A 688 -12.30 27.41 23.36
C ASP A 688 -13.52 27.37 22.43
N GLU A 689 -14.30 26.29 22.46
CA GLU A 689 -15.41 26.09 21.53
C GLU A 689 -16.62 26.99 21.83
N GLN A 690 -16.86 27.38 23.09
CA GLN A 690 -17.92 28.36 23.38
C GLN A 690 -17.63 29.73 22.74
N LEU A 691 -16.36 30.04 22.43
CA LEU A 691 -15.98 31.24 21.71
C LEU A 691 -16.44 31.22 20.26
N LEU A 692 -17.11 30.17 19.76
CA LEU A 692 -17.77 30.17 18.46
C LEU A 692 -19.20 30.71 18.53
N SER A 693 -19.84 30.71 19.71
CA SER A 693 -21.18 31.26 19.87
C SER A 693 -21.17 32.78 19.65
N ARG A 694 -22.05 33.25 18.77
CA ARG A 694 -22.23 34.68 18.46
C ARG A 694 -23.53 35.25 19.00
N HIS A 695 -24.50 34.37 19.26
CA HIS A 695 -25.86 34.77 19.59
C HIS A 695 -26.34 34.15 20.90
N LYS A 696 -25.46 34.00 21.90
CA LYS A 696 -25.78 33.42 23.22
C LYS A 696 -27.04 33.98 23.88
N CYS A 697 -27.25 35.31 23.85
CA CYS A 697 -28.47 35.93 24.38
C CYS A 697 -29.75 35.57 23.62
N LEU A 698 -29.63 35.28 22.32
CA LEU A 698 -30.73 34.81 21.49
C LEU A 698 -31.01 33.33 21.77
N ASN A 699 -29.96 32.52 21.90
CA ASN A 699 -30.05 31.09 22.20
C ASN A 699 -30.78 30.83 23.53
N GLN A 700 -30.57 31.68 24.55
CA GLN A 700 -31.30 31.65 25.82
C GLN A 700 -32.81 31.83 25.69
N LYS A 701 -33.26 32.51 24.63
CA LYS A 701 -34.67 32.77 24.32
C LYS A 701 -35.18 31.85 23.20
N CYS A 702 -34.40 30.84 22.81
CA CYS A 702 -34.73 29.97 21.70
C CYS A 702 -36.02 29.18 22.00
N PRO A 703 -37.06 29.28 21.15
CA PRO A 703 -38.28 28.49 21.32
C PRO A 703 -38.18 27.09 20.71
N ILE A 704 -37.17 26.82 19.87
CA ILE A 704 -36.98 25.52 19.22
C ILE A 704 -36.62 24.47 20.27
N LYS A 705 -37.24 23.30 20.14
CA LYS A 705 -36.79 22.06 20.78
C LYS A 705 -35.98 21.23 19.79
N PHE A 706 -34.81 20.81 20.24
CA PHE A 706 -33.88 19.96 19.52
C PHE A 706 -33.98 18.54 20.03
N THR A 707 -34.10 17.56 19.14
CA THR A 707 -33.92 16.15 19.51
C THR A 707 -32.47 15.75 19.28
N TYR A 708 -31.83 15.18 20.30
CA TYR A 708 -30.43 14.77 20.23
C TYR A 708 -30.27 13.25 20.34
N SER A 709 -29.44 12.67 19.47
CA SER A 709 -29.02 11.27 19.55
C SER A 709 -27.50 11.12 19.43
N ALA A 710 -26.92 10.27 20.29
CA ALA A 710 -25.51 9.90 20.22
C ALA A 710 -25.28 8.54 19.54
N PHE A 711 -26.33 7.86 19.06
CA PHE A 711 -26.27 6.50 18.50
C PHE A 711 -25.45 5.51 19.35
N HIS A 712 -25.73 5.47 20.66
CA HIS A 712 -24.98 4.68 21.63
C HIS A 712 -23.49 5.03 21.69
N GLY A 713 -23.20 6.30 21.47
CA GLY A 713 -21.87 6.88 21.44
C GLY A 713 -21.52 7.74 22.64
N VAL A 714 -20.35 8.37 22.55
CA VAL A 714 -19.77 9.20 23.62
C VAL A 714 -20.28 10.65 23.60
N GLY A 715 -20.95 11.07 22.52
CA GLY A 715 -21.26 12.48 22.25
C GLY A 715 -22.20 13.16 23.26
N LEU A 716 -23.07 12.42 23.96
CA LEU A 716 -24.15 13.00 24.78
C LEU A 716 -23.67 14.03 25.79
N LYS A 717 -22.70 13.66 26.64
CA LYS A 717 -22.18 14.53 27.70
C LYS A 717 -21.65 15.83 27.11
N TYR A 718 -20.89 15.71 26.02
CA TYR A 718 -20.18 16.82 25.38
C TYR A 718 -21.12 17.75 24.61
N ALA A 719 -22.06 17.19 23.85
CA ALA A 719 -23.05 17.97 23.12
C ALA A 719 -23.97 18.75 24.06
N LEU A 720 -24.48 18.14 25.13
CA LEU A 720 -25.35 18.83 26.08
C LEU A 720 -24.63 19.96 26.82
N GLN A 721 -23.39 19.71 27.26
CA GLN A 721 -22.60 20.72 27.97
C GLN A 721 -22.23 21.89 27.04
N LEU A 722 -21.84 21.62 25.79
CA LEU A 722 -21.51 22.68 24.84
C LEU A 722 -22.76 23.47 24.41
N LEU A 723 -23.91 22.83 24.19
CA LEU A 723 -25.19 23.51 23.94
C LEU A 723 -25.56 24.45 25.10
N GLN A 724 -25.34 24.01 26.35
CA GLN A 724 -25.54 24.87 27.51
C GLN A 724 -24.57 26.06 27.52
N LYS A 725 -23.29 25.85 27.20
CA LYS A 725 -22.29 26.94 27.07
C LYS A 725 -22.64 27.91 25.94
N PHE A 726 -23.30 27.46 24.88
CA PHE A 726 -23.88 28.29 23.81
C PHE A 726 -25.15 29.03 24.25
N GLY A 727 -25.67 28.77 25.44
CA GLY A 727 -26.79 29.49 26.04
C GLY A 727 -28.15 28.80 25.91
N PHE A 728 -28.23 27.59 25.37
CA PHE A 728 -29.49 26.83 25.33
C PHE A 728 -29.85 26.30 26.71
N ALA A 729 -31.13 26.38 27.08
CA ALA A 729 -31.61 25.76 28.32
C ALA A 729 -31.69 24.24 28.15
N SER A 730 -31.48 23.49 29.23
CA SER A 730 -31.58 22.01 29.18
C SER A 730 -32.94 21.53 28.69
N GLY A 731 -34.01 22.32 28.92
CA GLY A 731 -35.36 22.03 28.42
C GLY A 731 -35.55 22.20 26.90
N ASN A 732 -34.60 22.82 26.21
CA ASN A 732 -34.59 22.89 24.74
C ASN A 732 -34.15 21.56 24.11
N VAL A 733 -33.51 20.66 24.85
CA VAL A 733 -32.96 19.42 24.28
C VAL A 733 -33.74 18.20 24.77
N VAL A 734 -34.21 17.40 23.82
CA VAL A 734 -34.91 16.13 24.04
C VAL A 734 -33.96 15.01 23.62
N VAL A 735 -33.50 14.22 24.57
CA VAL A 735 -32.58 13.12 24.29
C VAL A 735 -33.38 11.88 23.85
N VAL A 736 -32.91 11.22 22.78
CA VAL A 736 -33.35 9.86 22.41
C VAL A 736 -32.80 8.89 23.44
N LYS A 737 -33.62 8.55 24.45
CA LYS A 737 -33.18 7.83 25.67
C LYS A 737 -32.55 6.48 25.35
N GLU A 738 -33.10 5.80 24.37
CA GLU A 738 -32.68 4.48 23.91
C GLU A 738 -31.30 4.51 23.24
N GLN A 739 -30.82 5.67 22.79
CA GLN A 739 -29.54 5.85 22.09
C GLN A 739 -28.56 6.77 22.85
N ALA A 740 -28.89 7.11 24.10
CA ALA A 740 -28.26 8.18 24.85
C ALA A 740 -26.86 7.83 25.36
N TYR A 741 -26.67 6.59 25.84
CA TYR A 741 -25.45 6.18 26.52
C TYR A 741 -24.62 5.21 25.68
N PRO A 742 -23.29 5.18 25.85
CA PRO A 742 -22.45 4.25 25.13
C PRO A 742 -22.88 2.79 25.32
N ASP A 743 -23.19 2.11 24.23
CA ASP A 743 -23.46 0.66 24.19
C ASP A 743 -22.68 0.05 23.01
N PRO A 744 -21.69 -0.82 23.28
CA PRO A 744 -20.84 -1.41 22.26
C PRO A 744 -21.59 -2.32 21.27
N ASN A 745 -22.83 -2.72 21.57
CA ASN A 745 -23.65 -3.57 20.72
C ASN A 745 -24.58 -2.78 19.79
N PHE A 746 -24.71 -1.47 19.96
CA PHE A 746 -25.57 -0.59 19.14
C PHE A 746 -26.99 -1.14 18.92
N PRO A 747 -27.72 -1.54 19.98
CA PRO A 747 -28.90 -2.42 19.88
C PRO A 747 -30.07 -1.87 19.05
N THR A 748 -30.12 -0.55 18.78
CA THR A 748 -31.22 0.09 18.06
C THR A 748 -30.93 0.35 16.57
N VAL A 749 -29.68 0.19 16.12
CA VAL A 749 -29.26 0.52 14.76
C VAL A 749 -28.30 -0.55 14.25
N SER A 750 -28.55 -1.06 13.05
CA SER A 750 -27.63 -2.03 12.42
C SER A 750 -26.28 -1.42 12.07
N SER A 751 -26.26 -0.12 11.79
CA SER A 751 -25.09 0.68 11.44
C SER A 751 -25.23 2.05 12.10
N PRO A 752 -24.41 2.39 13.12
CA PRO A 752 -24.47 3.67 13.79
C PRO A 752 -23.74 4.76 12.97
N ASN A 753 -24.08 4.91 11.68
CA ASN A 753 -23.49 5.91 10.79
C ASN A 753 -24.54 6.96 10.38
N PRO A 754 -24.46 8.21 10.88
CA PRO A 754 -25.43 9.25 10.58
C PRO A 754 -25.55 9.60 9.09
N GLU A 755 -24.53 9.32 8.27
CA GLU A 755 -24.56 9.53 6.81
C GLU A 755 -25.66 8.75 6.09
N GLU A 756 -26.16 7.66 6.69
CA GLU A 756 -27.27 6.87 6.12
C GLU A 756 -28.61 7.63 6.17
N GLY A 757 -28.64 8.80 6.83
CA GLY A 757 -29.74 9.74 6.82
C GLY A 757 -31.01 9.17 7.42
N ARG A 758 -32.13 9.25 6.70
CA ARG A 758 -33.47 8.88 7.21
C ARG A 758 -33.53 7.46 7.79
N LYS A 759 -32.74 6.52 7.27
CA LYS A 759 -32.74 5.11 7.71
C LYS A 759 -32.30 4.94 9.17
N VAL A 760 -31.27 5.69 9.59
CA VAL A 760 -30.72 5.60 10.96
C VAL A 760 -31.40 6.59 11.92
N LEU A 761 -32.08 7.61 11.40
CA LEU A 761 -32.77 8.64 12.19
C LEU A 761 -34.19 8.27 12.61
N GLN A 762 -34.71 7.08 12.28
CA GLN A 762 -36.11 6.71 12.56
C GLN A 762 -36.51 6.96 14.02
N LEU A 763 -35.72 6.46 14.98
CA LEU A 763 -36.02 6.65 16.40
C LEU A 763 -35.88 8.11 16.87
N SER A 764 -34.99 8.87 16.22
CA SER A 764 -34.83 10.30 16.46
C SER A 764 -36.05 11.08 15.94
N ILE A 765 -36.59 10.71 14.78
CA ILE A 765 -37.81 11.27 14.19
C ILE A 765 -39.01 10.96 15.09
N GLU A 766 -39.19 9.71 15.51
CA GLU A 766 -40.28 9.31 16.42
C GLU A 766 -40.22 10.06 17.76
N THR A 767 -39.01 10.21 18.32
CA THR A 767 -38.80 10.99 19.55
C THR A 767 -39.09 12.47 19.34
N ALA A 768 -38.67 13.05 18.21
CA ALA A 768 -38.92 14.44 17.87
C ALA A 768 -40.42 14.73 17.70
N ASP A 769 -41.12 13.88 16.95
CA ASP A 769 -42.56 14.01 16.72
C ASP A 769 -43.34 13.90 18.04
N LYS A 770 -42.97 12.94 18.92
CA LYS A 770 -43.61 12.77 20.24
C LYS A 770 -43.43 13.98 21.17
N ASN A 771 -42.34 14.73 21.02
CA ASN A 771 -41.99 15.84 21.92
C ASN A 771 -42.17 17.23 21.29
N ASN A 772 -42.70 17.30 20.07
CA ASN A 772 -42.81 18.52 19.27
C ASN A 772 -41.46 19.24 19.06
N SER A 773 -40.39 18.48 18.85
CA SER A 773 -39.11 19.01 18.38
C SER A 773 -39.13 19.17 16.86
N THR A 774 -38.54 20.26 16.36
CA THR A 774 -38.51 20.56 14.92
C THR A 774 -37.14 20.36 14.29
N VAL A 775 -36.09 20.15 15.09
CA VAL A 775 -34.72 19.94 14.62
C VAL A 775 -34.13 18.70 15.30
N ILE A 776 -33.44 17.86 14.54
CA ILE A 776 -32.68 16.71 15.04
C ILE A 776 -31.20 16.97 14.86
N LEU A 777 -30.44 16.71 15.92
CA LEU A 777 -28.99 16.77 16.01
C LEU A 777 -28.50 15.36 16.33
N ALA A 778 -27.68 14.75 15.48
CA ALA A 778 -27.17 13.39 15.71
C ALA A 778 -25.67 13.29 15.48
N ASN A 779 -24.97 12.62 16.38
CA ASN A 779 -23.56 12.27 16.23
C ASN A 779 -23.39 10.77 15.96
N ASP A 780 -22.27 10.41 15.33
CA ASP A 780 -21.82 9.03 15.29
C ASP A 780 -21.17 8.62 16.64
N PRO A 781 -20.86 7.33 16.86
CA PRO A 781 -20.47 6.84 18.17
C PRO A 781 -19.25 7.51 18.81
N ASP A 782 -18.28 7.94 18.01
CA ASP A 782 -17.08 8.66 18.45
C ASP A 782 -17.18 10.19 18.30
N ALA A 783 -18.35 10.66 17.87
CA ALA A 783 -18.76 12.07 17.79
C ALA A 783 -17.86 12.95 16.91
N ASP A 784 -17.23 12.36 15.89
CA ASP A 784 -16.47 13.11 14.88
C ASP A 784 -17.41 13.63 13.77
N ARG A 785 -18.53 12.95 13.51
CA ARG A 785 -19.51 13.31 12.47
C ARG A 785 -20.79 13.87 13.05
N PHE A 786 -21.48 14.65 12.22
CA PHE A 786 -22.73 15.31 12.62
C PHE A 786 -23.79 15.28 11.51
N GLN A 787 -24.99 14.83 11.86
CA GLN A 787 -26.16 14.84 10.98
C GLN A 787 -27.26 15.76 11.49
N LEU A 788 -27.82 16.54 10.58
CA LEU A 788 -28.92 17.48 10.81
C LEU A 788 -30.19 17.03 10.08
N ALA A 789 -31.33 17.17 10.73
CA ALA A 789 -32.63 17.11 10.06
C ALA A 789 -33.59 18.18 10.63
N GLU A 790 -34.47 18.69 9.79
CA GLU A 790 -35.47 19.71 10.16
C GLU A 790 -36.86 19.32 9.65
N LYS A 791 -37.85 19.43 10.53
CA LYS A 791 -39.26 19.23 10.21
C LYS A 791 -39.78 20.43 9.41
N GLN A 792 -40.32 20.17 8.23
CA GLN A 792 -40.83 21.17 7.32
C GLN A 792 -42.31 21.51 7.62
N PRO A 793 -42.83 22.64 7.12
CA PRO A 793 -44.22 23.05 7.38
C PRO A 793 -45.30 22.07 6.88
N ASP A 794 -44.96 21.22 5.91
CA ASP A 794 -45.83 20.14 5.41
C ASP A 794 -45.85 18.91 6.33
N GLY A 795 -45.03 18.90 7.39
CA GLY A 795 -44.90 17.82 8.35
C GLY A 795 -43.80 16.81 8.01
N GLU A 796 -43.20 16.87 6.82
CA GLU A 796 -42.13 15.96 6.41
C GLU A 796 -40.77 16.38 6.99
N TRP A 797 -39.89 15.40 7.20
CA TRP A 797 -38.53 15.62 7.68
C TRP A 797 -37.57 15.79 6.50
N HIS A 798 -36.91 16.95 6.42
CA HIS A 798 -35.79 17.18 5.52
C HIS A 798 -34.49 16.77 6.21
N VAL A 799 -33.82 15.75 5.69
CA VAL A 799 -32.50 15.31 6.18
C VAL A 799 -31.44 15.96 5.31
N PHE A 800 -30.63 16.83 5.90
CA PHE A 800 -29.64 17.61 5.14
C PHE A 800 -28.45 16.73 4.74
N THR A 801 -28.02 16.85 3.48
CA THR A 801 -26.76 16.22 3.05
C THR A 801 -25.55 16.97 3.61
N GLY A 802 -24.37 16.33 3.66
CA GLY A 802 -23.14 17.03 4.07
C GLY A 802 -22.81 18.24 3.20
N ASN A 803 -23.16 18.23 1.91
CA ASN A 803 -23.01 19.39 1.03
C ASN A 803 -23.96 20.54 1.40
N GLU A 804 -25.21 20.24 1.76
CA GLU A 804 -26.16 21.27 2.21
C GLU A 804 -25.76 21.85 3.57
N MET A 805 -25.32 20.99 4.50
CA MET A 805 -24.78 21.42 5.79
C MET A 805 -23.52 22.27 5.62
N GLY A 806 -22.56 21.84 4.79
CA GLY A 806 -21.37 22.60 4.45
C GLY A 806 -21.69 23.95 3.80
N THR A 807 -22.74 24.03 2.98
CA THR A 807 -23.25 25.28 2.40
C THR A 807 -23.76 26.24 3.49
N LEU A 808 -24.61 25.74 4.40
CA LEU A 808 -25.15 26.52 5.52
C LEU A 808 -24.03 27.01 6.45
N LEU A 809 -23.07 26.16 6.80
CA LEU A 809 -21.92 26.55 7.63
C LEU A 809 -21.03 27.57 6.93
N THR A 810 -20.74 27.37 5.65
CA THR A 810 -19.95 28.34 4.86
C THR A 810 -20.61 29.72 4.87
N TRP A 811 -21.93 29.78 4.65
CA TRP A 811 -22.68 31.04 4.76
C TRP A 811 -22.61 31.62 6.17
N TRP A 812 -22.83 30.79 7.20
CA TRP A 812 -22.88 31.23 8.59
C TRP A 812 -21.56 31.84 9.05
N VAL A 813 -20.46 31.10 8.93
CA VAL A 813 -19.14 31.55 9.39
C VAL A 813 -18.69 32.80 8.63
N TRP A 814 -19.00 32.88 7.33
CA TRP A 814 -18.69 34.05 6.52
C TRP A 814 -19.52 35.27 6.93
N LYS A 815 -20.82 35.09 7.17
CA LYS A 815 -21.73 36.14 7.64
C LYS A 815 -21.25 36.70 8.99
N CYS A 816 -20.94 35.84 9.96
CA CYS A 816 -20.42 36.26 11.27
C CYS A 816 -19.07 36.98 11.14
N TRP A 817 -18.14 36.44 10.35
CA TRP A 817 -16.84 37.07 10.15
C TRP A 817 -16.94 38.48 9.58
N LYS A 818 -17.82 38.70 8.59
CA LYS A 818 -18.08 40.03 8.01
C LYS A 818 -18.65 41.01 9.02
N GLU A 819 -19.58 40.56 9.86
CA GLU A 819 -20.18 41.40 10.91
C GLU A 819 -19.14 41.81 11.97
N GLU A 820 -18.21 40.92 12.30
CA GLU A 820 -17.10 41.19 13.24
C GLU A 820 -15.97 42.02 12.64
N ASN A 821 -15.78 41.98 11.32
CA ASN A 821 -14.65 42.59 10.63
C ASN A 821 -15.11 43.48 9.44
N PRO A 822 -15.96 44.50 9.66
CA PRO A 822 -16.60 45.26 8.58
C PRO A 822 -15.63 46.02 7.66
N ASN A 823 -14.40 46.29 8.13
CA ASN A 823 -13.39 47.08 7.43
C ASN A 823 -12.14 46.27 7.02
N LYS A 824 -12.14 44.94 7.18
CA LYS A 824 -11.00 44.09 6.78
C LYS A 824 -11.25 43.46 5.43
N GLU A 825 -10.23 43.48 4.59
CA GLU A 825 -10.23 42.76 3.32
C GLU A 825 -10.20 41.24 3.57
N PRO A 826 -10.99 40.45 2.83
CA PRO A 826 -11.09 39.01 3.06
C PRO A 826 -10.03 38.18 2.34
N SER A 827 -9.06 38.80 1.70
CA SER A 827 -8.03 38.11 0.90
C SER A 827 -7.19 37.10 1.68
N ASP A 828 -7.10 37.26 3.01
CA ASP A 828 -6.36 36.38 3.92
C ASP A 828 -7.27 35.41 4.69
N VAL A 829 -8.55 35.33 4.33
CA VAL A 829 -9.55 34.45 4.94
C VAL A 829 -9.79 33.23 4.06
N TYR A 830 -9.78 32.05 4.68
CA TYR A 830 -9.82 30.77 3.98
C TYR A 830 -10.95 29.88 4.50
N ILE A 831 -11.62 29.21 3.55
CA ILE A 831 -12.51 28.07 3.81
C ILE A 831 -12.06 26.90 2.95
N LEU A 832 -11.87 25.74 3.59
CA LEU A 832 -11.36 24.53 2.96
C LEU A 832 -12.50 23.53 2.76
N ASN A 833 -12.43 22.77 1.68
CA ASN A 833 -13.30 21.61 1.49
C ASN A 833 -12.62 20.54 0.63
N SER A 834 -13.06 19.29 0.75
CA SER A 834 -12.47 18.24 -0.07
C SER A 834 -12.85 18.38 -1.56
N ALA A 835 -12.00 17.83 -2.42
CA ALA A 835 -12.17 17.84 -3.87
C ALA A 835 -13.41 17.07 -4.38
N VAL A 836 -14.10 16.31 -3.52
CA VAL A 836 -15.35 15.59 -3.86
C VAL A 836 -16.60 16.24 -3.23
N SER A 837 -16.41 17.25 -2.38
CA SER A 837 -17.49 18.06 -1.82
C SER A 837 -17.94 19.14 -2.81
N SER A 838 -19.13 19.71 -2.57
CA SER A 838 -19.74 20.71 -3.43
C SER A 838 -18.81 21.92 -3.66
N SER A 839 -18.77 22.40 -4.91
CA SER A 839 -18.02 23.59 -5.30
C SER A 839 -18.68 24.92 -4.91
N ILE A 840 -19.77 24.89 -4.13
CA ILE A 840 -20.48 26.09 -3.66
C ILE A 840 -19.56 27.05 -2.92
N VAL A 841 -18.59 26.55 -2.13
CA VAL A 841 -17.61 27.39 -1.41
C VAL A 841 -16.82 28.25 -2.39
N ARG A 842 -16.37 27.66 -3.50
CA ARG A 842 -15.68 28.37 -4.58
C ARG A 842 -16.56 29.46 -5.20
N THR A 843 -17.85 29.19 -5.39
CA THR A 843 -18.80 30.17 -5.93
C THR A 843 -19.01 31.34 -4.98
N ILE A 844 -19.19 31.06 -3.68
CA ILE A 844 -19.34 32.11 -2.66
C ILE A 844 -18.04 32.92 -2.55
N ALA A 845 -16.89 32.24 -2.46
CA ALA A 845 -15.55 32.87 -2.41
C ALA A 845 -15.32 33.83 -3.58
N ALA A 846 -15.64 33.40 -4.81
CA ALA A 846 -15.47 34.22 -6.01
C ALA A 846 -16.31 35.51 -6.00
N LYS A 847 -17.47 35.49 -5.32
CA LYS A 847 -18.36 36.65 -5.22
C LYS A 847 -18.03 37.53 -4.01
N GLU A 848 -17.60 36.92 -2.90
CA GLU A 848 -17.46 37.58 -1.60
C GLU A 848 -16.01 37.96 -1.25
N GLY A 849 -15.02 37.42 -1.96
CA GLY A 849 -13.61 37.85 -1.89
C GLY A 849 -12.68 37.00 -1.02
N PHE A 850 -13.20 36.10 -0.18
CA PHE A 850 -12.36 35.15 0.57
C PHE A 850 -11.76 34.06 -0.32
N LYS A 851 -10.82 33.27 0.20
CA LYS A 851 -10.13 32.20 -0.52
C LYS A 851 -10.73 30.83 -0.23
N ASN A 852 -10.80 30.00 -1.26
CA ASN A 852 -11.17 28.60 -1.15
C ASN A 852 -9.98 27.72 -1.51
N GLU A 853 -9.65 26.76 -0.65
CA GLU A 853 -8.62 25.75 -0.89
C GLU A 853 -9.24 24.37 -0.94
N LEU A 854 -8.90 23.61 -1.98
CA LEU A 854 -9.32 22.21 -2.10
C LEU A 854 -8.23 21.29 -1.58
N THR A 855 -8.65 20.21 -0.92
CA THR A 855 -7.73 19.13 -0.51
C THR A 855 -8.22 17.78 -1.02
N LEU A 856 -7.37 16.76 -0.92
CA LEU A 856 -7.84 15.37 -1.04
C LEU A 856 -8.78 15.03 0.13
N THR A 857 -9.62 14.00 -0.06
CA THR A 857 -10.50 13.51 1.01
C THR A 857 -9.69 12.94 2.16
N GLY A 858 -10.08 13.28 3.38
CA GLY A 858 -9.46 12.96 4.66
C GLY A 858 -9.02 14.22 5.38
N PHE A 859 -9.43 14.37 6.64
CA PHE A 859 -9.11 15.54 7.47
C PHE A 859 -7.62 15.71 7.74
N LYS A 860 -6.78 14.69 7.55
CA LYS A 860 -5.32 14.87 7.54
C LYS A 860 -4.86 15.91 6.53
N TRP A 861 -5.47 15.94 5.33
CA TRP A 861 -5.11 16.90 4.30
C TRP A 861 -5.62 18.31 4.64
N MET A 862 -6.84 18.42 5.19
CA MET A 862 -7.42 19.70 5.56
C MET A 862 -6.80 20.30 6.82
N GLY A 863 -6.54 19.48 7.84
CA GLY A 863 -5.87 19.88 9.08
C GLY A 863 -4.45 20.37 8.81
N ASN A 864 -3.67 19.61 8.04
CA ASN A 864 -2.32 20.04 7.63
C ASN A 864 -2.38 21.32 6.80
N LYS A 865 -3.33 21.44 5.86
CA LYS A 865 -3.45 22.65 5.06
C LYS A 865 -3.87 23.87 5.89
N ALA A 866 -4.74 23.68 6.87
CA ALA A 866 -5.15 24.74 7.78
C ALA A 866 -3.98 25.22 8.64
N ASP A 867 -3.18 24.29 9.18
CA ASP A 867 -1.96 24.61 9.95
C ASP A 867 -0.92 25.36 9.09
N GLU A 868 -0.67 24.92 7.84
CA GLU A 868 0.20 25.63 6.91
C GLU A 868 -0.23 27.08 6.66
N LEU A 869 -1.54 27.30 6.48
CA LEU A 869 -2.11 28.62 6.22
C LEU A 869 -2.01 29.52 7.46
N GLU A 870 -2.31 28.98 8.64
CA GLU A 870 -2.24 29.76 9.88
C GLU A 870 -0.82 30.12 10.29
N LYS A 871 0.18 29.26 10.00
CA LYS A 871 1.61 29.61 10.11
C LYS A 871 2.05 30.74 9.19
N GLN A 872 1.26 31.05 8.16
CA GLN A 872 1.47 32.18 7.25
C GLN A 872 0.56 33.38 7.61
N ASP A 873 0.10 33.45 8.85
CA ASP A 873 -0.83 34.46 9.37
C ASP A 873 -2.15 34.56 8.59
N LYS A 874 -2.57 33.46 7.94
CA LYS A 874 -3.88 33.39 7.27
C LYS A 874 -4.96 32.89 8.23
N LYS A 875 -6.19 33.37 8.07
CA LYS A 875 -7.31 32.96 8.92
C LYS A 875 -8.14 31.87 8.25
N VAL A 876 -8.10 30.67 8.80
CA VAL A 876 -9.03 29.58 8.43
C VAL A 876 -10.29 29.69 9.28
N LEU A 877 -11.46 29.71 8.64
CA LEU A 877 -12.76 29.78 9.32
C LEU A 877 -13.47 28.43 9.43
N LEU A 878 -13.26 27.55 8.45
CA LEU A 878 -13.98 26.30 8.33
C LEU A 878 -13.21 25.35 7.39
N ALA A 879 -13.18 24.06 7.75
CA ALA A 879 -12.91 22.98 6.81
C ALA A 879 -14.05 21.95 6.87
N TRP A 880 -14.49 21.41 5.72
CA TRP A 880 -15.59 20.45 5.72
C TRP A 880 -15.59 19.44 4.55
N GLU A 881 -16.28 18.33 4.77
CA GLU A 881 -16.49 17.24 3.80
C GLU A 881 -17.96 16.89 3.59
N GLU A 882 -18.30 16.37 2.41
CA GLU A 882 -19.64 15.92 2.08
C GLU A 882 -20.08 14.70 2.90
N SER A 883 -19.11 13.95 3.44
CA SER A 883 -19.30 12.87 4.40
C SER A 883 -19.49 13.39 5.83
N ILE A 884 -20.24 14.50 5.96
CA ILE A 884 -20.74 15.09 7.20
C ILE A 884 -19.69 15.38 8.30
N GLY A 885 -18.45 15.65 7.88
CA GLY A 885 -17.34 16.02 8.75
C GLY A 885 -17.07 17.53 8.68
N PHE A 886 -16.89 18.18 9.84
CA PHE A 886 -16.73 19.63 9.94
C PHE A 886 -15.66 20.00 10.98
N MET A 887 -14.82 20.99 10.67
CA MET A 887 -13.83 21.58 11.56
C MET A 887 -14.07 23.09 11.61
N LEU A 888 -14.72 23.53 12.70
CA LEU A 888 -15.13 24.92 12.96
C LEU A 888 -14.25 25.63 14.00
N GLY A 889 -13.67 24.85 14.92
CA GLY A 889 -13.04 25.33 16.14
C GLY A 889 -11.55 25.02 16.25
N HIS A 890 -11.11 24.82 17.48
CA HIS A 890 -9.71 24.53 17.81
C HIS A 890 -9.24 23.15 17.29
N PRO A 891 -10.01 22.05 17.38
CA PRO A 891 -9.58 20.73 16.90
C PRO A 891 -9.16 20.75 15.43
N ARG A 892 -8.11 19.99 15.08
CA ARG A 892 -7.64 19.80 13.69
C ARG A 892 -8.18 18.52 13.04
N ASP A 893 -9.33 18.07 13.53
CA ASP A 893 -10.09 16.95 12.97
C ASP A 893 -11.57 17.34 12.96
N LYS A 894 -12.42 16.42 12.52
CA LYS A 894 -13.87 16.56 12.51
C LYS A 894 -14.38 16.63 13.95
N ASP A 895 -15.21 17.62 14.21
CA ASP A 895 -15.86 17.82 15.50
C ASP A 895 -17.38 17.92 15.32
N GLY A 896 -18.04 16.77 15.50
CA GLY A 896 -19.49 16.67 15.43
C GLY A 896 -20.20 17.33 16.61
N VAL A 897 -19.54 17.47 17.77
CA VAL A 897 -20.10 18.11 18.96
C VAL A 897 -20.21 19.61 18.74
N THR A 898 -19.13 20.23 18.27
CA THR A 898 -19.10 21.65 17.92
C THR A 898 -20.06 21.96 16.77
N ALA A 899 -20.09 21.11 15.73
CA ALA A 899 -21.04 21.27 14.63
C ALA A 899 -22.50 21.26 15.13
N ALA A 900 -22.85 20.38 16.06
CA ALA A 900 -24.20 20.32 16.64
C ALA A 900 -24.56 21.63 17.37
N ALA A 901 -23.65 22.17 18.17
CA ALA A 901 -23.87 23.43 18.90
C ALA A 901 -24.00 24.64 17.96
N VAL A 902 -23.16 24.72 16.93
CA VAL A 902 -23.22 25.77 15.91
C VAL A 902 -24.52 25.69 15.11
N PHE A 903 -24.95 24.50 14.67
CA PHE A 903 -26.22 24.36 13.96
C PHE A 903 -27.45 24.65 14.83
N ALA A 904 -27.39 24.36 16.13
CA ALA A 904 -28.45 24.79 17.06
C ALA A 904 -28.54 26.32 17.12
N GLU A 905 -27.40 27.03 17.16
CA GLU A 905 -27.36 28.50 17.09
C GLU A 905 -27.89 29.02 15.75
N VAL A 906 -27.49 28.42 14.61
CA VAL A 906 -28.00 28.79 13.28
C VAL A 906 -29.51 28.64 13.22
N ALA A 907 -30.06 27.52 13.72
CA ALA A 907 -31.50 27.29 13.74
C ALA A 907 -32.21 28.30 14.64
N SER A 908 -31.66 28.61 15.82
CA SER A 908 -32.19 29.64 16.72
C SER A 908 -32.22 31.03 16.07
N PHE A 909 -31.12 31.40 15.42
CA PHE A 909 -30.98 32.66 14.69
C PHE A 909 -32.01 32.78 13.57
N LEU A 910 -32.12 31.78 12.70
CA LEU A 910 -33.07 31.79 11.60
C LEU A 910 -34.52 31.82 12.08
N ASN A 911 -34.83 31.06 13.12
CA ASN A 911 -36.17 31.07 13.71
C ASN A 911 -36.54 32.44 14.28
N SER A 912 -35.58 33.19 14.85
CA SER A 912 -35.83 34.58 15.29
C SER A 912 -36.19 35.53 14.13
N GLN A 913 -35.86 35.14 12.89
CA GLN A 913 -36.19 35.85 11.66
C GLN A 913 -37.41 35.25 10.94
N GLY A 914 -38.06 34.23 11.51
CA GLY A 914 -39.17 33.51 10.86
C GLY A 914 -38.74 32.63 9.68
N LEU A 915 -37.46 32.25 9.61
CA LEU A 915 -36.88 31.41 8.57
C LEU A 915 -36.57 30.00 9.10
N THR A 916 -36.60 29.01 8.21
CA THR A 916 -36.14 27.65 8.48
C THR A 916 -34.75 27.45 7.87
N LEU A 917 -34.03 26.42 8.30
CA LEU A 917 -32.74 26.03 7.71
C LEU A 917 -32.88 25.76 6.21
N LYS A 918 -33.94 25.06 5.80
CA LYS A 918 -34.21 24.78 4.38
C LYS A 918 -34.48 26.05 3.57
N LYS A 919 -35.25 27.00 4.10
CA LYS A 919 -35.50 28.29 3.44
C LYS A 919 -34.24 29.14 3.34
N GLN A 920 -33.37 29.09 4.35
CA GLN A 920 -32.09 29.78 4.29
C GLN A 920 -31.17 29.14 3.24
N LEU A 921 -31.11 27.81 3.19
CA LEU A 921 -30.37 27.09 2.15
C LEU A 921 -30.84 27.50 0.75
N PHE A 922 -32.16 27.56 0.53
CA PHE A 922 -32.73 28.08 -0.71
C PHE A 922 -32.30 29.54 -0.97
N SER A 923 -32.30 30.40 0.05
CA SER A 923 -31.87 31.80 -0.09
C SER A 923 -30.40 31.91 -0.54
N ILE A 924 -29.52 31.05 0.00
CA ILE A 924 -28.13 30.94 -0.44
C ILE A 924 -28.07 30.50 -1.90
N TYR A 925 -28.78 29.43 -2.28
CA TYR A 925 -28.80 28.98 -3.68
C TYR A 925 -29.40 30.03 -4.63
N ASN A 926 -30.40 30.79 -4.21
CA ASN A 926 -30.94 31.86 -5.02
C ASN A 926 -29.90 32.99 -5.22
N GLN A 927 -29.10 33.30 -4.20
CA GLN A 927 -28.08 34.35 -4.25
C GLN A 927 -26.82 33.95 -5.06
N TYR A 928 -26.40 32.70 -4.98
CA TYR A 928 -25.12 32.22 -5.55
C TYR A 928 -25.28 31.24 -6.72
N GLY A 929 -26.48 30.70 -6.93
CA GLY A 929 -26.76 29.60 -7.86
C GLY A 929 -26.93 28.26 -7.12
N PHE A 930 -27.72 27.36 -7.71
CA PHE A 930 -27.91 26.02 -7.14
C PHE A 930 -26.68 25.16 -7.35
N HIS A 931 -26.34 24.39 -6.34
CA HIS A 931 -25.28 23.38 -6.34
C HIS A 931 -25.88 22.03 -5.91
N LEU A 932 -26.56 21.38 -6.85
CA LEU A 932 -27.29 20.13 -6.58
C LEU A 932 -26.34 18.95 -6.73
N ALA A 933 -26.01 18.31 -5.62
CA ALA A 933 -25.07 17.20 -5.58
C ALA A 933 -25.78 15.84 -5.45
N ARG A 934 -25.26 14.84 -6.15
CA ARG A 934 -25.61 13.44 -5.99
C ARG A 934 -24.34 12.60 -5.96
N SER A 935 -24.16 11.86 -4.88
CA SER A 935 -23.07 10.91 -4.74
C SER A 935 -23.61 9.50 -4.52
N SER A 936 -22.88 8.50 -5.02
CA SER A 936 -23.14 7.10 -4.71
C SER A 936 -21.92 6.27 -5.11
N TYR A 937 -22.09 4.95 -5.14
CA TYR A 937 -21.04 4.02 -5.50
C TYR A 937 -21.56 2.80 -6.22
N TRP A 938 -20.67 2.11 -6.93
CA TRP A 938 -20.87 0.77 -7.44
C TRP A 938 -19.92 -0.20 -6.77
N PHE A 939 -20.37 -1.43 -6.51
CA PHE A 939 -19.47 -2.52 -6.18
C PHE A 939 -18.68 -2.93 -7.42
N VAL A 940 -17.38 -3.09 -7.27
CA VAL A 940 -16.47 -3.53 -8.32
C VAL A 940 -15.71 -4.74 -7.81
N PRO A 941 -15.77 -5.89 -8.51
CA PRO A 941 -15.33 -7.17 -7.97
C PRO A 941 -13.82 -7.28 -7.79
N SER A 942 -13.03 -6.42 -8.45
CA SER A 942 -11.58 -6.36 -8.26
C SER A 942 -11.00 -4.99 -8.64
N PRO A 943 -9.83 -4.63 -8.09
CA PRO A 943 -9.08 -3.43 -8.49
C PRO A 943 -8.76 -3.37 -9.99
N ASP A 944 -8.62 -4.52 -10.64
CA ASP A 944 -8.38 -4.60 -12.09
C ASP A 944 -9.57 -4.08 -12.91
N VAL A 945 -10.80 -4.30 -12.46
CA VAL A 945 -11.99 -3.74 -13.11
C VAL A 945 -11.98 -2.22 -13.01
N THR A 946 -11.63 -1.68 -11.84
CA THR A 946 -11.48 -0.23 -11.63
C THR A 946 -10.43 0.35 -12.58
N LYS A 947 -9.23 -0.25 -12.67
CA LYS A 947 -8.19 0.18 -13.61
C LYS A 947 -8.65 0.14 -15.07
N LYS A 948 -9.40 -0.89 -15.47
CA LYS A 948 -9.98 -0.98 -16.83
C LYS A 948 -10.99 0.14 -17.11
N ILE A 949 -11.82 0.53 -16.14
CA ILE A 949 -12.80 1.61 -16.28
C ILE A 949 -12.06 2.94 -16.49
N PHE A 950 -11.12 3.28 -15.62
CA PHE A 950 -10.33 4.53 -15.75
C PHE A 950 -9.48 4.54 -17.02
N GLY A 951 -8.85 3.42 -17.37
CA GLY A 951 -8.10 3.29 -18.62
C GLY A 951 -8.94 3.55 -19.87
N LYS A 952 -10.22 3.16 -19.88
CA LYS A 952 -11.15 3.50 -20.97
C LYS A 952 -11.49 4.99 -21.01
N LEU A 953 -11.65 5.64 -19.85
CA LEU A 953 -11.98 7.06 -19.75
C LEU A 953 -10.83 7.99 -20.20
N ARG A 954 -9.58 7.52 -20.16
CA ARG A 954 -8.38 8.30 -20.54
C ARG A 954 -7.59 7.71 -21.71
N LYS A 955 -8.24 6.92 -22.56
CA LYS A 955 -7.56 6.22 -23.66
C LYS A 955 -6.80 7.22 -24.55
N ASP A 956 -5.50 7.02 -24.74
CA ASP A 956 -4.62 7.88 -25.54
C ASP A 956 -4.60 9.36 -25.11
N MET A 957 -4.78 9.65 -23.80
CA MET A 957 -4.99 11.01 -23.26
C MET A 957 -6.20 11.74 -23.88
N LYS A 958 -7.10 11.00 -24.53
CA LYS A 958 -8.36 11.51 -25.06
C LYS A 958 -9.46 11.21 -24.06
N PHE A 959 -9.81 12.24 -23.31
CA PHE A 959 -10.95 12.22 -22.41
C PHE A 959 -12.26 12.43 -23.18
N PRO A 960 -13.41 11.97 -22.66
CA PRO A 960 -14.73 12.29 -23.21
C PRO A 960 -14.89 13.80 -23.42
N SER A 961 -15.24 14.22 -24.63
CA SER A 961 -15.55 15.63 -24.93
C SER A 961 -16.92 16.07 -24.39
N ALA A 962 -17.76 15.10 -24.02
CA ALA A 962 -19.07 15.32 -23.40
C ALA A 962 -19.47 14.13 -22.53
N ILE A 963 -20.30 14.38 -21.51
CA ILE A 963 -20.97 13.37 -20.69
C ILE A 963 -22.47 13.67 -20.73
N GLY A 964 -23.25 12.76 -21.33
CA GLY A 964 -24.64 13.04 -21.67
C GLY A 964 -24.74 14.26 -22.60
N LYS A 965 -25.56 15.25 -22.21
CA LYS A 965 -25.72 16.51 -22.96
C LYS A 965 -24.70 17.60 -22.60
N TYR A 966 -23.85 17.36 -21.59
CA TYR A 966 -22.96 18.38 -21.05
C TYR A 966 -21.57 18.26 -21.67
N LYS A 967 -21.10 19.35 -22.28
CA LYS A 967 -19.75 19.43 -22.87
C LYS A 967 -18.70 19.53 -21.76
N VAL A 968 -17.68 18.69 -21.83
CA VAL A 968 -16.53 18.73 -20.92
C VAL A 968 -15.64 19.91 -21.31
N LYS A 969 -15.34 20.77 -20.34
CA LYS A 969 -14.45 21.93 -20.49
C LYS A 969 -13.05 21.61 -19.98
N TYR A 970 -12.95 21.05 -18.78
CA TYR A 970 -11.68 20.66 -18.16
C TYR A 970 -11.76 19.25 -17.59
N VAL A 971 -10.59 18.61 -17.48
CA VAL A 971 -10.39 17.30 -16.88
C VAL A 971 -9.19 17.36 -15.97
N ARG A 972 -9.39 16.90 -14.74
CA ARG A 972 -8.35 16.63 -13.74
C ARG A 972 -8.30 15.12 -13.51
N ASP A 973 -7.17 14.49 -13.79
CA ASP A 973 -6.87 13.10 -13.46
C ASP A 973 -5.65 13.07 -12.53
N LEU A 974 -5.92 12.82 -11.24
CA LEU A 974 -4.89 12.80 -10.20
C LEU A 974 -4.07 11.51 -10.21
N THR A 975 -4.49 10.49 -10.95
CA THR A 975 -3.72 9.25 -11.12
C THR A 975 -2.51 9.49 -12.01
N ILE A 976 -2.68 10.25 -13.09
CA ILE A 976 -1.61 10.52 -14.08
C ILE A 976 -0.99 11.92 -13.93
N GLY A 977 -1.51 12.74 -13.01
CA GLY A 977 -1.04 14.11 -12.80
C GLY A 977 -1.38 15.07 -13.93
N TYR A 978 -2.58 14.93 -14.48
CA TYR A 978 -3.09 15.79 -15.55
C TYR A 978 -4.19 16.71 -15.01
N ASP A 979 -4.11 18.01 -15.30
CA ASP A 979 -5.19 18.97 -15.04
C ASP A 979 -5.11 20.13 -16.03
N ASN A 980 -5.96 20.13 -17.04
CA ASN A 980 -5.97 21.19 -18.05
C ASN A 980 -6.76 22.46 -17.65
N GLU A 981 -7.27 22.53 -16.43
CA GLU A 981 -7.74 23.79 -15.83
C GLU A 981 -6.54 24.65 -15.38
N GLN A 982 -5.39 24.02 -15.09
CA GLN A 982 -4.24 24.64 -14.44
C GLN A 982 -3.06 24.88 -15.41
N PRO A 983 -2.17 25.85 -15.10
CA PRO A 983 -1.00 26.13 -15.93
C PRO A 983 -0.13 24.88 -16.15
N GLY A 984 0.29 24.66 -17.39
CA GLY A 984 1.15 23.53 -17.74
C GLY A 984 0.48 22.15 -17.70
N ASN A 985 -0.86 22.09 -17.64
CA ASN A 985 -1.67 20.87 -17.56
C ASN A 985 -1.38 20.01 -16.32
N LYS A 986 -1.00 20.63 -15.19
CA LYS A 986 -0.62 19.93 -13.95
C LYS A 986 -1.56 20.29 -12.79
N PRO A 987 -2.02 19.31 -12.00
CA PRO A 987 -2.89 19.57 -10.86
C PRO A 987 -2.12 20.30 -9.75
N VAL A 988 -2.86 21.16 -9.04
CA VAL A 988 -2.40 21.77 -7.77
C VAL A 988 -2.55 20.77 -6.61
N LEU A 989 -3.54 19.88 -6.69
CA LEU A 989 -3.77 18.84 -5.69
C LEU A 989 -2.66 17.77 -5.73
N PRO A 990 -2.31 17.17 -4.57
CA PRO A 990 -1.37 16.05 -4.51
C PRO A 990 -1.78 14.88 -5.41
N LEU A 991 -0.80 14.19 -5.98
CA LEU A 991 -1.04 13.05 -6.85
C LEU A 991 -1.42 11.82 -6.04
N SER A 992 -2.31 11.00 -6.61
CA SER A 992 -2.72 9.73 -6.04
C SER A 992 -2.51 8.63 -7.06
N LYS A 993 -1.24 8.30 -7.34
CA LYS A 993 -0.88 7.29 -8.35
C LYS A 993 -1.43 5.90 -8.03
N SER A 994 -1.67 5.59 -6.75
CA SER A 994 -2.16 4.30 -6.26
C SER A 994 -3.69 4.21 -6.14
N SER A 995 -4.42 5.34 -6.17
CA SER A 995 -5.88 5.37 -6.09
C SER A 995 -6.46 6.23 -7.19
N GLU A 996 -7.22 5.58 -8.08
CA GLU A 996 -7.78 6.23 -9.27
C GLU A 996 -8.75 7.36 -8.91
N MET A 997 -8.57 8.57 -9.45
CA MET A 997 -9.48 9.70 -9.25
C MET A 997 -9.46 10.67 -10.43
N MET A 998 -10.64 10.91 -11.01
CA MET A 998 -10.81 11.79 -12.17
C MET A 998 -12.03 12.70 -11.97
N THR A 999 -11.85 13.99 -12.26
CA THR A 999 -12.87 15.03 -12.18
C THR A 999 -13.05 15.68 -13.56
N PHE A 1000 -14.28 15.75 -14.02
CA PHE A 1000 -14.70 16.45 -15.23
C PHE A 1000 -15.41 17.74 -14.83
N THR A 1001 -14.93 18.87 -15.36
CA THR A 1001 -15.61 20.17 -15.25
C THR A 1001 -16.33 20.47 -16.54
N PHE A 1002 -17.63 20.70 -16.48
CA PHE A 1002 -18.47 20.98 -17.64
C PHE A 1002 -18.48 22.46 -18.01
N ALA A 1003 -18.92 22.77 -19.24
CA ALA A 1003 -18.92 24.13 -19.78
C ALA A 1003 -19.83 25.11 -18.99
N ASP A 1004 -20.86 24.61 -18.32
CA ASP A 1004 -21.77 25.37 -17.45
C ASP A 1004 -21.24 25.52 -16.00
N GLY A 1005 -20.07 24.94 -15.70
CA GLY A 1005 -19.46 24.94 -14.37
C GLY A 1005 -19.89 23.79 -13.45
N SER A 1006 -20.74 22.88 -13.93
CA SER A 1006 -21.10 21.63 -13.23
C SER A 1006 -19.88 20.69 -13.14
N LEU A 1007 -19.89 19.74 -12.20
CA LEU A 1007 -18.77 18.82 -11.94
C LEU A 1007 -19.22 17.36 -11.94
N ALA A 1008 -18.34 16.46 -12.37
CA ALA A 1008 -18.49 15.02 -12.16
C ALA A 1008 -17.15 14.40 -11.78
N THR A 1009 -17.06 13.81 -10.59
CA THR A 1009 -15.87 13.12 -10.08
C THR A 1009 -16.15 11.64 -9.93
N VAL A 1010 -15.21 10.80 -10.37
CA VAL A 1010 -15.22 9.35 -10.14
C VAL A 1010 -13.92 8.97 -9.47
N ARG A 1011 -13.98 8.12 -8.44
CA ARG A 1011 -12.80 7.64 -7.71
C ARG A 1011 -12.91 6.21 -7.25
N ALA A 1012 -11.78 5.51 -7.18
CA ALA A 1012 -11.67 4.23 -6.49
C ALA A 1012 -11.80 4.42 -4.97
N SER A 1013 -12.38 3.44 -4.30
CA SER A 1013 -12.21 3.29 -2.84
C SER A 1013 -10.86 2.61 -2.57
N GLY A 1014 -10.10 3.15 -1.61
CA GLY A 1014 -8.80 2.58 -1.20
C GLY A 1014 -8.92 1.38 -0.27
N THR A 1015 -10.05 1.23 0.41
CA THR A 1015 -10.27 0.24 1.48
C THR A 1015 -11.38 -0.76 1.16
N GLU A 1016 -12.21 -0.48 0.15
CA GLU A 1016 -13.39 -1.29 -0.19
C GLU A 1016 -13.42 -1.59 -1.69
N PRO A 1017 -14.05 -2.71 -2.12
CA PRO A 1017 -14.26 -3.03 -3.54
C PRO A 1017 -15.35 -2.16 -4.16
N LYS A 1018 -15.17 -0.83 -4.13
CA LYS A 1018 -16.16 0.17 -4.57
C LYS A 1018 -15.55 1.23 -5.49
N LEU A 1019 -16.36 1.69 -6.44
CA LEU A 1019 -16.12 2.82 -7.32
C LEU A 1019 -17.14 3.91 -6.95
N LYS A 1020 -16.67 5.04 -6.40
CA LYS A 1020 -17.54 6.14 -5.96
C LYS A 1020 -17.67 7.18 -7.06
N TYR A 1021 -18.84 7.79 -7.18
CA TYR A 1021 -19.09 8.93 -8.06
C TYR A 1021 -19.74 10.08 -7.30
N TYR A 1022 -19.45 11.29 -7.73
CA TYR A 1022 -19.93 12.55 -7.20
C TYR A 1022 -20.29 13.43 -8.38
N ILE A 1023 -21.57 13.77 -8.53
CA ILE A 1023 -22.05 14.59 -9.63
C ILE A 1023 -22.68 15.83 -9.02
N GLU A 1024 -22.26 17.00 -9.47
CA GLU A 1024 -22.78 18.29 -9.04
C GLU A 1024 -23.30 19.05 -10.27
N LEU A 1025 -24.59 19.40 -10.23
CA LEU A 1025 -25.19 20.30 -11.20
C LEU A 1025 -25.17 21.72 -10.65
N LYS A 1026 -24.59 22.64 -11.43
CA LYS A 1026 -24.53 24.06 -11.09
C LYS A 1026 -25.51 24.87 -11.94
N THR A 1027 -26.19 25.84 -11.32
CA THR A 1027 -27.00 26.83 -12.03
C THR A 1027 -26.55 28.25 -11.74
N GLY A 1028 -27.01 29.22 -12.53
CA GLY A 1028 -26.86 30.64 -12.19
C GLY A 1028 -27.81 31.07 -11.07
N PRO A 1029 -27.55 32.22 -10.42
CA PRO A 1029 -28.42 32.76 -9.36
C PRO A 1029 -29.80 33.17 -9.90
N GLY A 1030 -30.75 33.44 -8.99
CA GLY A 1030 -32.08 33.98 -9.32
C GLY A 1030 -33.12 32.94 -9.76
N LYS A 1031 -32.93 31.65 -9.43
CA LYS A 1031 -33.86 30.58 -9.79
C LYS A 1031 -34.90 30.34 -8.69
N ASP A 1032 -36.13 30.06 -9.10
CA ASP A 1032 -37.28 29.79 -8.22
C ASP A 1032 -37.14 28.42 -7.52
N GLU A 1033 -37.76 28.29 -6.34
CA GLU A 1033 -37.78 27.09 -5.49
C GLU A 1033 -38.38 25.88 -6.21
N ARG A 1034 -39.33 26.12 -7.12
CA ARG A 1034 -39.93 25.04 -7.94
C ARG A 1034 -38.97 24.41 -8.95
N LEU A 1035 -37.86 25.07 -9.25
CA LEU A 1035 -36.83 24.58 -10.17
C LEU A 1035 -35.71 23.80 -9.44
N ALA A 1036 -35.67 23.87 -8.12
CA ALA A 1036 -34.76 23.15 -7.24
C ALA A 1036 -35.33 21.80 -6.85
#